data_AF-H6NQU2-F1
#
_entry.id   AF-H6NQU2-F1
#
_cell.length_a   1.000
_cell.length_b   1.000
_cell.length_c   1.000
_cell.angle_alpha   90.00
_cell.angle_beta   90.00
_cell.angle_gamma   90.00
#
_symmetry.space_group_name_H-M   'P 1'
#
loop_
_entity.id
_entity.type
_entity.pdbx_description
1 polymer ?
#
loop_
_entity_poly.entity_id
_entity_poly.type
_entity_poly.pdbx_seq_one_letter_code
_entity_poly.pdbx_strand_id
1 'polypeptide(L)'
;MQKPFFKPWGIAGLTTALLLTSASPLAAMTPDAASKQTSAVLLPAAGPSAPAKEALPAASDAPVNTAVSRERAIELAGTYVTIPTDYKLQSVNYQVTPFSGGSARGAWHLSFVKQDAKGYYGSISVTVDSNNGGLLSYQIYDGDPDRKPSFPPQVSLDKAKTIAEAHLAKMLPKEQSQLTYALEDEKNFRKPLSGETQYPLRWVRSVNGIPFYGNEVRITVDGDGRIISYSKQWDESLAFAPSGTPVAADKAADTLQEATNPRLQYVTPYNAESGAQQLYVAYTADPLMVDAATGEVLTLSGGKPAPAVKPVPLSDKPLAELPSAPLKLTKEQAVERITGKFTLPKEAKLEDASYREYTDPRTNRTTSAWDLRWSVGGSPENGGTMIYASVDSSTGVILAFSPNDFRPLAASTDTAGADLTSDELKSRAEKHLREILPAYVHELYLDPQNEASPEWTSKLASMPYYPVNYRRIVGGIPTEYESVSLGLDRKTGEIKEFHSNLSTIPYPAEPRKVIAEDEARKLLLGQYDIKLQYVIDYKGKPSPYGYDGAGGMPVEKYNVMAAAGEIAPTGGEKLQTRLVYGLVPKFTEREQQLFLDGESGKWRSRESGRTVDPFAAPPADIAGHWAEEALNLMIDYGALEVTDGKVQPDGLITRGEMVKMLLAAVNGGYMPLSAGAYAERAASFADVAKDSKYFAYVENAADRGLIDRTSGTFQPDASLSRADLAELLVRAMGYRKLAQTEGLFVLQATDLENGAAANPGAVALVNGLGIMTLEDGKFRPKTEMTRAQAATAFYKYLQVRAELQDSPVNPRW
;
A
#
# COMPACT_ATOMS: atom_id res chain seq x y z
N MET A 1 57.34 -35.55 57.11
CA MET A 1 57.00 -36.89 56.59
C MET A 1 55.53 -37.15 56.89
N GLN A 2 54.62 -36.92 55.94
CA GLN A 2 53.21 -36.65 56.27
C GLN A 2 52.17 -37.28 55.32
N LYS A 3 51.23 -37.96 55.98
CA LYS A 3 49.79 -38.19 55.70
C LYS A 3 48.98 -36.86 55.88
N PRO A 4 47.62 -36.76 55.72
CA PRO A 4 46.65 -37.35 54.76
C PRO A 4 45.30 -36.55 54.51
N PHE A 5 44.24 -37.21 53.98
CA PHE A 5 42.74 -37.07 54.23
C PHE A 5 41.75 -36.24 53.32
N PHE A 6 40.71 -36.96 52.84
CA PHE A 6 39.23 -36.75 52.68
C PHE A 6 38.49 -35.83 51.65
N LYS A 7 37.42 -36.46 51.11
CA LYS A 7 36.26 -36.20 50.20
C LYS A 7 35.14 -35.26 50.81
N PRO A 8 33.90 -35.06 50.23
CA PRO A 8 33.41 -34.76 48.85
C PRO A 8 32.19 -33.75 48.78
N TRP A 9 31.58 -33.56 47.59
CA TRP A 9 30.12 -33.64 47.17
C TRP A 9 29.93 -32.74 45.91
N GLY A 10 29.24 -33.05 44.81
CA GLY A 10 28.51 -34.23 44.33
C GLY A 10 27.51 -33.85 43.21
N ILE A 11 27.57 -34.58 42.07
CA ILE A 11 26.45 -35.06 41.20
C ILE A 11 25.66 -34.02 40.36
N ALA A 12 25.23 -34.23 39.11
CA ALA A 12 25.57 -35.10 37.97
C ALA A 12 24.71 -34.62 36.78
N GLY A 13 25.23 -34.71 35.55
CA GLY A 13 24.48 -34.59 34.30
C GLY A 13 25.06 -35.56 33.28
N LEU A 14 24.33 -36.65 33.02
CA LEU A 14 24.65 -37.74 32.08
C LEU A 14 23.91 -37.46 30.75
N THR A 15 24.62 -37.15 29.67
CA THR A 15 25.14 -38.03 28.59
C THR A 15 24.19 -38.32 27.43
N THR A 16 24.62 -37.79 26.29
CA THR A 16 24.45 -38.22 24.90
C THR A 16 24.95 -39.66 24.67
N ALA A 17 24.29 -40.45 23.80
CA ALA A 17 24.92 -41.17 22.68
C ALA A 17 23.96 -42.11 21.90
N LEU A 18 24.18 -42.11 20.59
CA LEU A 18 23.72 -42.96 19.48
C LEU A 18 23.59 -44.47 19.75
N LEU A 19 22.71 -45.17 19.01
CA LEU A 19 23.08 -46.09 17.90
C LEU A 19 21.88 -46.78 17.23
N LEU A 20 22.06 -47.04 15.93
CA LEU A 20 21.18 -47.75 14.99
C LEU A 20 20.89 -49.20 15.40
N THR A 21 19.75 -49.77 14.97
CA THR A 21 19.68 -50.95 14.07
C THR A 21 18.23 -51.38 13.77
N SER A 22 18.09 -52.01 12.61
CA SER A 22 16.92 -52.57 11.91
C SER A 22 16.15 -53.70 12.62
N ALA A 23 14.82 -53.78 12.40
CA ALA A 23 14.08 -54.92 11.83
C ALA A 23 12.59 -54.90 12.23
N SER A 24 11.69 -54.96 11.25
CA SER A 24 10.26 -55.29 11.36
C SER A 24 10.09 -56.80 11.70
N PRO A 25 8.91 -57.37 12.11
CA PRO A 25 7.59 -57.18 11.45
C PRO A 25 6.29 -57.31 12.29
N LEU A 26 5.17 -56.98 11.59
CA LEU A 26 3.77 -57.45 11.71
C LEU A 26 2.99 -57.29 13.04
N ALA A 27 1.97 -56.43 13.05
CA ALA A 27 0.51 -56.74 12.96
C ALA A 27 -0.10 -57.18 14.32
N ALA A 28 -1.25 -56.69 14.82
CA ALA A 28 -2.45 -56.20 14.17
C ALA A 28 -3.37 -55.44 15.16
N MET A 29 -4.33 -54.65 14.59
CA MET A 29 -5.68 -54.30 15.10
C MET A 29 -5.82 -53.24 16.22
N THR A 30 -6.17 -51.97 15.90
CA THR A 30 -7.51 -51.29 15.83
C THR A 30 -8.06 -50.80 17.19
N PRO A 31 -8.99 -49.82 17.25
CA PRO A 31 -9.00 -48.44 16.71
C PRO A 31 -9.50 -47.38 17.75
N ASP A 32 -9.57 -46.11 17.30
CA ASP A 32 -10.26 -44.93 17.91
C ASP A 32 -9.68 -44.30 19.19
N ALA A 33 -9.62 -42.97 19.38
CA ALA A 33 -10.06 -41.82 18.60
C ALA A 33 -9.27 -40.57 19.06
N ALA A 34 -8.88 -39.69 18.11
CA ALA A 34 -8.76 -38.24 18.31
C ALA A 34 -8.41 -37.58 16.96
N SER A 35 -9.42 -36.95 16.35
CA SER A 35 -9.36 -36.25 15.07
C SER A 35 -8.71 -34.87 15.18
N LYS A 36 -7.82 -34.55 14.23
CA LYS A 36 -7.55 -33.19 13.74
C LYS A 36 -7.82 -33.19 12.24
N GLN A 37 -8.79 -32.38 11.82
CA GLN A 37 -9.08 -32.10 10.41
C GLN A 37 -8.12 -31.01 9.89
N THR A 38 -7.34 -31.36 8.88
CA THR A 38 -6.85 -30.45 7.84
C THR A 38 -7.07 -31.18 6.52
N SER A 39 -8.12 -30.81 5.80
CA SER A 39 -8.45 -31.39 4.50
C SER A 39 -7.56 -30.79 3.42
N ALA A 40 -6.44 -31.45 3.14
CA ALA A 40 -5.80 -31.41 1.84
C ALA A 40 -6.41 -32.52 0.98
N VAL A 41 -7.04 -32.17 -0.14
CA VAL A 41 -7.46 -33.18 -1.13
C VAL A 41 -6.27 -33.46 -2.05
N LEU A 42 -5.60 -34.58 -1.78
CA LEU A 42 -4.70 -35.25 -2.71
C LEU A 42 -5.52 -36.00 -3.77
N LEU A 43 -5.20 -35.81 -5.05
CA LEU A 43 -5.52 -36.77 -6.11
C LEU A 43 -4.38 -37.81 -6.23
N PRO A 44 -4.64 -39.07 -6.67
CA PRO A 44 -3.72 -40.19 -6.49
C PRO A 44 -2.59 -40.22 -7.52
N ALA A 45 -1.42 -40.68 -7.07
CA ALA A 45 -0.28 -41.02 -7.90
C ALA A 45 -0.55 -42.27 -8.76
N ALA A 46 -0.29 -42.17 -10.07
CA ALA A 46 -0.07 -43.31 -10.96
C ALA A 46 1.42 -43.34 -11.37
N GLY A 47 2.03 -44.54 -11.35
CA GLY A 47 3.46 -44.79 -11.52
C GLY A 47 4.05 -44.45 -12.91
N PRO A 48 5.34 -44.73 -13.13
CA PRO A 48 6.11 -44.14 -14.21
C PRO A 48 5.71 -44.77 -15.55
N SER A 49 5.11 -43.97 -16.42
CA SER A 49 5.01 -44.28 -17.86
C SER A 49 6.01 -43.40 -18.62
N ALA A 50 6.72 -44.03 -19.55
CA ALA A 50 7.72 -43.45 -20.44
C ALA A 50 7.17 -42.21 -21.20
N PRO A 51 8.02 -41.31 -21.72
CA PRO A 51 7.62 -39.95 -22.05
C PRO A 51 6.62 -39.96 -23.20
N ALA A 52 5.35 -39.77 -22.87
CA ALA A 52 4.38 -39.37 -23.86
C ALA A 52 4.76 -37.95 -24.31
N LYS A 53 4.90 -37.75 -25.62
CA LYS A 53 4.74 -36.41 -26.20
C LYS A 53 3.43 -35.86 -25.64
N GLU A 54 3.50 -34.92 -24.69
CA GLU A 54 2.34 -34.16 -24.25
C GLU A 54 1.88 -33.32 -25.45
N ALA A 55 0.98 -33.91 -26.23
CA ALA A 55 0.08 -33.17 -27.07
C ALA A 55 -0.78 -32.28 -26.15
N LEU A 56 -0.96 -31.04 -26.59
CA LEU A 56 -1.95 -30.11 -26.04
C LEU A 56 -3.27 -30.83 -25.75
N PRO A 57 -4.02 -30.47 -24.68
CA PRO A 57 -5.41 -30.90 -24.59
C PRO A 57 -6.12 -30.53 -25.89
N ALA A 58 -6.85 -31.51 -26.44
CA ALA A 58 -7.53 -31.41 -27.72
C ALA A 58 -8.32 -30.10 -27.82
N ALA A 59 -8.30 -29.50 -29.02
CA ALA A 59 -9.08 -28.32 -29.37
C ALA A 59 -10.55 -28.53 -28.95
N SER A 60 -10.90 -28.00 -27.79
CA SER A 60 -12.27 -27.72 -27.40
C SER A 60 -12.59 -26.39 -28.06
N ASP A 61 -13.49 -26.40 -29.04
CA ASP A 61 -14.08 -25.17 -29.58
C ASP A 61 -14.54 -24.35 -28.38
N ALA A 62 -13.85 -23.24 -28.09
CA ALA A 62 -14.32 -22.34 -27.06
C ALA A 62 -15.76 -21.95 -27.44
N PRO A 63 -16.77 -22.10 -26.55
CA PRO A 63 -18.18 -21.89 -26.90
C PRO A 63 -18.53 -20.42 -27.20
N VAL A 64 -17.53 -19.56 -27.41
CA VAL A 64 -17.66 -18.12 -27.54
C VAL A 64 -17.37 -17.71 -28.98
N ASN A 65 -18.39 -17.20 -29.68
CA ASN A 65 -18.25 -16.68 -31.04
C ASN A 65 -17.58 -15.29 -31.01
N THR A 66 -16.27 -15.25 -31.29
CA THR A 66 -15.45 -14.02 -31.32
C THR A 66 -14.84 -13.84 -32.71
N ALA A 67 -14.58 -12.58 -33.11
CA ALA A 67 -13.99 -12.30 -34.43
C ALA A 67 -12.52 -12.75 -34.53
N VAL A 68 -11.80 -12.70 -33.41
CA VAL A 68 -10.46 -13.29 -33.27
C VAL A 68 -10.58 -14.59 -32.50
N SER A 69 -10.30 -15.72 -33.16
CA SER A 69 -10.34 -17.03 -32.50
C SER A 69 -9.24 -17.17 -31.45
N ARG A 70 -9.40 -18.16 -30.57
CA ARG A 70 -8.41 -18.57 -29.58
C ARG A 70 -7.04 -18.83 -30.23
N GLU A 71 -7.00 -19.61 -31.32
CA GLU A 71 -5.77 -19.98 -32.02
C GLU A 71 -5.12 -18.77 -32.67
N ARG A 72 -5.93 -17.88 -33.25
CA ARG A 72 -5.44 -16.62 -33.82
C ARG A 72 -4.86 -15.70 -32.74
N ALA A 73 -5.45 -15.66 -31.55
CA ALA A 73 -4.91 -14.89 -30.42
C ALA A 73 -3.54 -15.42 -29.96
N ILE A 74 -3.33 -16.75 -29.94
CA ILE A 74 -2.03 -17.37 -29.66
C ILE A 74 -0.98 -16.96 -30.70
N GLU A 75 -1.34 -17.01 -31.98
CA GLU A 75 -0.44 -16.59 -33.06
C GLU A 75 -0.09 -15.10 -32.95
N LEU A 76 -1.09 -14.24 -32.73
CA LEU A 76 -0.90 -12.79 -32.58
C LEU A 76 -0.01 -12.46 -31.38
N ALA A 77 -0.15 -13.16 -30.25
CA ALA A 77 0.68 -12.94 -29.07
C ALA A 77 2.18 -13.05 -29.40
N GLY A 78 2.58 -14.06 -30.19
CA GLY A 78 3.97 -14.24 -30.65
C GLY A 78 4.47 -13.17 -31.63
N THR A 79 3.57 -12.39 -32.24
CA THR A 79 3.95 -11.24 -33.10
C THR A 79 4.20 -9.96 -32.31
N TYR A 80 3.54 -9.83 -31.16
CA TYR A 80 3.61 -8.66 -30.29
C TYR A 80 4.76 -8.74 -29.30
N VAL A 81 4.96 -9.91 -28.70
CA VAL A 81 5.95 -10.15 -27.66
C VAL A 81 6.80 -11.35 -28.06
N THR A 82 8.13 -11.24 -27.91
CA THR A 82 9.02 -12.39 -28.09
C THR A 82 8.85 -13.35 -26.93
N ILE A 83 8.37 -14.57 -27.21
CA ILE A 83 8.17 -15.63 -26.21
C ILE A 83 9.35 -16.60 -26.33
N PRO A 84 10.25 -16.67 -25.33
CA PRO A 84 11.38 -17.60 -25.36
C PRO A 84 10.93 -19.06 -25.36
N THR A 85 11.73 -19.95 -25.95
CA THR A 85 11.36 -21.37 -26.17
C THR A 85 11.22 -22.19 -24.89
N ASP A 86 11.81 -21.73 -23.79
CA ASP A 86 11.71 -22.32 -22.45
C ASP A 86 10.44 -21.90 -21.69
N TYR A 87 9.65 -20.97 -22.25
CA TYR A 87 8.31 -20.64 -21.75
C TYR A 87 7.25 -21.50 -22.45
N LYS A 88 6.38 -22.14 -21.68
CA LYS A 88 5.30 -22.99 -22.18
C LYS A 88 3.95 -22.31 -21.97
N LEU A 89 3.07 -22.38 -22.97
CA LEU A 89 1.69 -21.89 -22.84
C LEU A 89 0.96 -22.70 -21.76
N GLN A 90 0.54 -22.02 -20.69
CA GLN A 90 -0.13 -22.62 -19.54
C GLN A 90 -1.66 -22.45 -19.62
N SER A 91 -2.14 -21.29 -20.06
CA SER A 91 -3.58 -21.02 -20.14
C SER A 91 -3.94 -20.02 -21.23
N VAL A 92 -5.17 -20.14 -21.74
CA VAL A 92 -5.80 -19.18 -22.64
C VAL A 92 -7.24 -19.02 -22.20
N ASN A 93 -7.57 -17.85 -21.66
CA ASN A 93 -8.88 -17.56 -21.07
C ASN A 93 -9.55 -16.43 -21.83
N TYR A 94 -10.85 -16.57 -22.14
CA TYR A 94 -11.66 -15.46 -22.61
C TYR A 94 -12.26 -14.72 -21.41
N GLN A 95 -12.12 -13.40 -21.38
CA GLN A 95 -12.73 -12.54 -20.37
C GLN A 95 -13.38 -11.34 -21.04
N VAL A 96 -14.41 -10.78 -20.41
CA VAL A 96 -14.99 -9.51 -20.83
C VAL A 96 -14.78 -8.49 -19.75
N THR A 97 -14.04 -7.44 -20.08
CA THR A 97 -13.76 -6.34 -19.17
C THR A 97 -14.70 -5.19 -19.48
N PRO A 98 -15.56 -4.78 -18.55
CA PRO A 98 -16.33 -3.56 -18.72
C PRO A 98 -15.45 -2.30 -18.66
N PHE A 99 -15.84 -1.27 -19.39
CA PHE A 99 -15.25 0.06 -19.33
C PHE A 99 -16.17 1.03 -18.58
N SER A 100 -15.54 2.00 -17.91
CA SER A 100 -16.21 3.16 -17.32
C SER A 100 -17.14 3.89 -18.30
N GLY A 101 -16.88 3.83 -19.61
CA GLY A 101 -17.74 4.39 -20.67
C GLY A 101 -19.05 3.65 -20.92
N GLY A 102 -19.40 2.63 -20.12
CA GLY A 102 -20.63 1.83 -20.27
C GLY A 102 -20.56 0.76 -21.35
N SER A 103 -19.40 0.60 -21.99
CA SER A 103 -19.11 -0.47 -22.95
C SER A 103 -18.40 -1.65 -22.25
N ALA A 104 -18.22 -2.76 -22.96
CA ALA A 104 -17.32 -3.81 -22.51
C ALA A 104 -16.45 -4.32 -23.67
N ARG A 105 -15.32 -4.95 -23.33
CA ARG A 105 -14.38 -5.49 -24.29
C ARG A 105 -14.07 -6.94 -23.96
N GLY A 106 -14.36 -7.80 -24.92
CA GLY A 106 -13.87 -9.17 -24.91
C GLY A 106 -12.36 -9.20 -25.19
N ALA A 107 -11.66 -10.06 -24.47
CA ALA A 107 -10.22 -10.22 -24.60
C ALA A 107 -9.80 -11.67 -24.33
N TRP A 108 -8.78 -12.11 -25.07
CA TRP A 108 -8.08 -13.37 -24.83
C TRP A 108 -6.87 -13.09 -23.94
N HIS A 109 -6.82 -13.74 -22.78
CA HIS A 109 -5.73 -13.68 -21.81
C HIS A 109 -4.90 -14.95 -21.92
N LEU A 110 -3.65 -14.81 -22.35
CA LEU A 110 -2.70 -15.89 -22.53
C LEU A 110 -1.64 -15.84 -21.44
N SER A 111 -1.33 -16.97 -20.81
CA SER A 111 -0.24 -17.10 -19.85
C SER A 111 0.78 -18.11 -20.33
N PHE A 112 2.04 -17.69 -20.40
CA PHE A 112 3.19 -18.53 -20.68
C PHE A 112 4.06 -18.60 -19.43
N VAL A 113 4.52 -19.78 -19.04
CA VAL A 113 5.29 -19.99 -17.80
C VAL A 113 6.60 -20.70 -18.09
N LYS A 114 7.66 -20.22 -17.45
CA LYS A 114 8.95 -20.90 -17.35
C LYS A 114 9.03 -21.59 -15.99
N GLN A 115 9.03 -22.92 -16.00
CA GLN A 115 9.16 -23.74 -14.79
C GLN A 115 9.90 -25.05 -15.11
N ASP A 116 10.69 -25.53 -14.15
CA ASP A 116 11.33 -26.84 -14.18
C ASP A 116 11.16 -27.57 -12.82
N ALA A 117 11.82 -28.71 -12.64
CA ALA A 117 11.73 -29.51 -11.42
C ALA A 117 12.23 -28.80 -10.15
N LYS A 118 13.08 -27.77 -10.28
CA LYS A 118 13.62 -26.97 -9.18
C LYS A 118 12.72 -25.78 -8.81
N GLY A 119 11.81 -25.36 -9.70
CA GLY A 119 10.84 -24.31 -9.37
C GLY A 119 10.28 -23.53 -10.56
N TYR A 120 9.58 -22.45 -10.22
CA TYR A 120 9.02 -21.46 -11.13
C TYR A 120 10.02 -20.31 -11.31
N TYR A 121 10.28 -19.90 -12.56
CA TYR A 121 11.28 -18.89 -12.91
C TYR A 121 10.72 -17.66 -13.62
N GLY A 122 9.45 -17.68 -14.04
CA GLY A 122 8.90 -16.54 -14.75
C GLY A 122 7.58 -16.81 -15.45
N SER A 123 6.92 -15.72 -15.84
CA SER A 123 5.76 -15.77 -16.72
C SER A 123 5.73 -14.61 -17.71
N ILE A 124 5.09 -14.85 -18.84
CA ILE A 124 4.70 -13.82 -19.80
C ILE A 124 3.19 -13.91 -19.94
N SER A 125 2.49 -12.84 -19.60
CA SER A 125 1.05 -12.72 -19.82
C SER A 125 0.80 -11.78 -20.98
N VAL A 126 -0.08 -12.16 -21.92
CA VAL A 126 -0.44 -11.35 -23.10
C VAL A 126 -1.96 -11.29 -23.21
N THR A 127 -2.50 -10.10 -23.46
CA THR A 127 -3.93 -9.88 -23.63
C THR A 127 -4.20 -9.30 -25.01
N VAL A 128 -5.06 -9.98 -25.78
CA VAL A 128 -5.41 -9.65 -27.17
C VAL A 128 -6.91 -9.34 -27.26
N ASP A 129 -7.27 -8.24 -27.91
CA ASP A 129 -8.66 -7.85 -28.15
C ASP A 129 -9.38 -8.91 -29.02
N SER A 130 -10.52 -9.41 -28.54
CA SER A 130 -11.24 -10.50 -29.21
C SER A 130 -11.96 -10.09 -30.48
N ASN A 131 -12.10 -8.78 -30.75
CA ASN A 131 -12.82 -8.24 -31.89
C ASN A 131 -11.88 -7.85 -33.04
N ASN A 132 -10.77 -7.17 -32.72
CA ASN A 132 -9.86 -6.66 -33.74
C ASN A 132 -8.44 -7.26 -33.69
N GLY A 133 -8.12 -8.04 -32.66
CA GLY A 133 -6.82 -8.70 -32.51
C GLY A 133 -5.68 -7.79 -32.05
N GLY A 134 -5.97 -6.54 -31.71
CA GLY A 134 -4.99 -5.58 -31.20
C GLY A 134 -4.44 -5.99 -29.83
N LEU A 135 -3.19 -5.62 -29.58
CA LEU A 135 -2.53 -5.82 -28.29
C LEU A 135 -3.13 -4.87 -27.24
N LEU A 136 -3.69 -5.43 -26.18
CA LEU A 136 -4.24 -4.66 -25.06
C LEU A 136 -3.23 -4.52 -23.94
N SER A 137 -2.59 -5.61 -23.55
CA SER A 137 -1.55 -5.58 -22.53
C SER A 137 -0.59 -6.75 -22.66
N TYR A 138 0.61 -6.59 -22.13
CA TYR A 138 1.44 -7.72 -21.73
C TYR A 138 2.25 -7.38 -20.49
N GLN A 139 2.63 -8.42 -19.75
CA GLN A 139 3.47 -8.33 -18.57
C GLN A 139 4.48 -9.48 -18.60
N ILE A 140 5.74 -9.16 -18.33
CA ILE A 140 6.84 -10.12 -18.17
C ILE A 140 7.23 -10.10 -16.70
N TYR A 141 7.14 -11.26 -16.05
CA TYR A 141 7.72 -11.52 -14.75
C TYR A 141 8.93 -12.43 -14.94
N ASP A 142 10.09 -11.90 -14.61
CA ASP A 142 11.37 -12.59 -14.69
C ASP A 142 11.85 -12.87 -13.27
N GLY A 143 11.60 -14.10 -12.81
CA GLY A 143 11.97 -14.60 -11.49
C GLY A 143 13.20 -15.50 -11.54
N ASP A 144 14.04 -15.36 -12.57
CA ASP A 144 15.28 -16.10 -12.67
C ASP A 144 16.23 -15.66 -11.53
N PRO A 145 16.59 -16.55 -10.59
CA PRO A 145 17.47 -16.19 -9.48
C PRO A 145 18.88 -15.80 -9.93
N ASP A 146 19.27 -16.15 -11.16
CA ASP A 146 20.55 -15.77 -11.74
C ASP A 146 20.50 -14.38 -12.43
N ARG A 147 19.32 -13.76 -12.56
CA ARG A 147 19.19 -12.42 -13.12
C ARG A 147 19.86 -11.41 -12.19
N LYS A 148 20.79 -10.63 -12.76
CA LYS A 148 21.57 -9.64 -12.01
C LYS A 148 21.07 -8.23 -12.34
N PRO A 149 20.36 -7.54 -11.43
CA PRO A 149 20.09 -6.12 -11.61
C PRO A 149 21.41 -5.34 -11.66
N SER A 150 21.45 -4.28 -12.47
CA SER A 150 22.62 -3.41 -12.58
C SER A 150 22.40 -2.09 -11.85
N PHE A 151 23.43 -1.63 -11.14
CA PHE A 151 23.45 -0.28 -10.58
C PHE A 151 24.76 0.43 -11.01
N PRO A 152 24.69 1.62 -11.64
CA PRO A 152 23.50 2.23 -12.22
C PRO A 152 22.85 1.36 -13.30
N PRO A 153 21.59 1.66 -13.67
CA PRO A 153 20.94 1.01 -14.81
C PRO A 153 21.73 1.23 -16.12
N GLN A 154 21.78 0.21 -16.98
CA GLN A 154 22.45 0.28 -18.30
C GLN A 154 21.77 1.26 -19.28
N VAL A 155 20.49 1.54 -19.06
CA VAL A 155 19.67 2.42 -19.87
C VAL A 155 19.17 3.56 -18.99
N SER A 156 19.37 4.80 -19.43
CA SER A 156 18.80 5.99 -18.79
C SER A 156 17.30 6.11 -19.07
N LEU A 157 16.60 6.95 -18.31
CA LEU A 157 15.20 7.28 -18.53
C LEU A 157 14.92 7.79 -19.96
N ASP A 158 15.76 8.67 -20.49
CA ASP A 158 15.64 9.19 -21.87
C ASP A 158 15.75 8.08 -22.93
N LYS A 159 16.67 7.15 -22.72
CA LYS A 159 16.86 6.02 -23.63
C LYS A 159 15.73 5.00 -23.49
N ALA A 160 15.22 4.78 -22.28
CA ALA A 160 14.02 4.00 -22.02
C ALA A 160 12.79 4.60 -22.71
N LYS A 161 12.63 5.92 -22.67
CA LYS A 161 11.60 6.66 -23.40
C LYS A 161 11.71 6.47 -24.91
N THR A 162 12.92 6.58 -25.46
CA THR A 162 13.16 6.31 -26.88
C THR A 162 12.76 4.87 -27.27
N ILE A 163 13.09 3.88 -26.44
CA ILE A 163 12.71 2.47 -26.63
C ILE A 163 11.18 2.32 -26.63
N ALA A 164 10.50 2.95 -25.67
CA ALA A 164 9.06 2.90 -25.55
C ALA A 164 8.35 3.61 -26.71
N GLU A 165 8.83 4.77 -27.17
CA GLU A 165 8.29 5.48 -28.34
C GLU A 165 8.41 4.66 -29.62
N ALA A 166 9.55 3.98 -29.83
CA ALA A 166 9.71 3.05 -30.95
C ALA A 166 8.73 1.88 -30.87
N HIS A 167 8.46 1.36 -29.67
CA HIS A 167 7.47 0.31 -29.46
C HIS A 167 6.04 0.79 -29.74
N LEU A 168 5.68 2.00 -29.30
CA LEU A 168 4.38 2.61 -29.57
C LEU A 168 4.16 2.81 -31.07
N ALA A 169 5.17 3.30 -31.80
CA ALA A 169 5.09 3.47 -33.25
C ALA A 169 4.80 2.14 -33.97
N LYS A 170 5.32 1.02 -33.45
CA LYS A 170 5.05 -0.33 -33.97
C LYS A 170 3.64 -0.82 -33.60
N MET A 171 3.21 -0.64 -32.35
CA MET A 171 1.96 -1.22 -31.84
C MET A 171 0.72 -0.39 -32.19
N LEU A 172 0.87 0.92 -32.32
CA LEU A 172 -0.22 1.89 -32.47
C LEU A 172 0.01 2.86 -33.66
N PRO A 173 0.27 2.35 -34.88
CA PRO A 173 0.65 3.19 -36.02
C PRO A 173 -0.46 4.17 -36.44
N LYS A 174 -1.74 3.89 -36.14
CA LYS A 174 -2.87 4.77 -36.48
C LYS A 174 -3.15 5.81 -35.40
N GLU A 175 -2.87 5.43 -34.16
CA GLU A 175 -3.20 6.20 -32.96
C GLU A 175 -2.04 7.08 -32.48
N GLN A 176 -0.85 6.96 -33.08
CA GLN A 176 0.36 7.68 -32.67
C GLN A 176 0.16 9.20 -32.61
N SER A 177 -0.59 9.78 -33.55
CA SER A 177 -0.90 11.22 -33.57
C SER A 177 -1.79 11.69 -32.41
N GLN A 178 -2.45 10.75 -31.72
CA GLN A 178 -3.27 10.99 -30.54
C GLN A 178 -2.52 10.69 -29.24
N LEU A 179 -1.22 10.39 -29.25
CA LEU A 179 -0.46 10.14 -28.01
C LEU A 179 0.27 11.40 -27.56
N THR A 180 0.07 11.80 -26.31
CA THR A 180 0.83 12.88 -25.66
C THR A 180 1.51 12.31 -24.42
N TYR A 181 2.83 12.49 -24.32
CA TYR A 181 3.60 12.01 -23.17
C TYR A 181 3.24 12.78 -21.90
N ALA A 182 2.97 12.06 -20.81
CA ALA A 182 2.66 12.65 -19.51
C ALA A 182 3.97 12.97 -18.77
N LEU A 183 4.48 14.19 -18.95
CA LEU A 183 5.72 14.65 -18.32
C LEU A 183 5.66 14.67 -16.79
N GLU A 184 4.45 14.74 -16.23
CA GLU A 184 4.25 14.75 -14.79
C GLU A 184 4.83 13.50 -14.13
N ASP A 185 4.66 12.31 -14.74
CA ASP A 185 5.12 11.03 -14.17
C ASP A 185 6.65 10.87 -14.22
N GLU A 186 7.31 11.45 -15.23
CA GLU A 186 8.77 11.41 -15.41
C GLU A 186 9.50 12.10 -14.24
N LYS A 187 8.97 13.25 -13.80
CA LYS A 187 9.54 14.06 -12.73
C LYS A 187 9.54 13.36 -11.37
N ASN A 188 8.74 12.30 -11.22
CA ASN A 188 8.57 11.60 -9.94
C ASN A 188 9.26 10.23 -9.93
N PHE A 189 10.05 9.90 -10.97
CA PHE A 189 10.81 8.66 -10.99
C PHE A 189 11.96 8.71 -9.96
N ARG A 190 11.86 7.89 -8.91
CA ARG A 190 12.92 7.67 -7.92
C ARG A 190 13.73 6.43 -8.27
N LYS A 191 15.04 6.57 -8.34
CA LYS A 191 15.96 5.48 -8.72
C LYS A 191 16.05 4.42 -7.59
N PRO A 192 15.73 3.14 -7.84
CA PRO A 192 15.84 2.09 -6.82
C PRO A 192 17.28 1.85 -6.35
N LEU A 193 17.46 1.60 -5.05
CA LEU A 193 18.77 1.26 -4.46
C LEU A 193 19.21 -0.18 -4.72
N SER A 194 18.30 -1.05 -5.19
CA SER A 194 18.58 -2.47 -5.48
C SER A 194 19.18 -2.70 -6.87
N GLY A 195 19.19 -1.69 -7.75
CA GLY A 195 19.52 -1.83 -9.16
C GLY A 195 18.37 -2.35 -10.02
N GLU A 196 17.25 -2.80 -9.44
CA GLU A 196 16.04 -3.23 -10.15
C GLU A 196 15.25 -2.03 -10.68
N THR A 197 15.89 -1.26 -11.56
CA THR A 197 15.31 -0.06 -12.14
C THR A 197 14.17 -0.42 -13.08
N GLN A 198 13.01 0.22 -12.90
CA GLN A 198 11.87 0.13 -13.80
C GLN A 198 11.37 1.54 -14.07
N TYR A 199 11.30 1.92 -15.35
CA TYR A 199 10.84 3.22 -15.81
C TYR A 199 9.37 3.13 -16.23
N PRO A 200 8.41 3.52 -15.38
CA PRO A 200 7.00 3.56 -15.74
C PRO A 200 6.72 4.80 -16.60
N LEU A 201 6.59 4.61 -17.91
CA LEU A 201 6.35 5.66 -18.88
C LEU A 201 4.87 5.68 -19.28
N ARG A 202 4.30 6.88 -19.43
CA ARG A 202 2.86 7.05 -19.69
C ARG A 202 2.61 8.04 -20.82
N TRP A 203 1.66 7.68 -21.68
CA TRP A 203 1.08 8.55 -22.69
C TRP A 203 -0.42 8.61 -22.51
N VAL A 204 -0.99 9.81 -22.59
CA VAL A 204 -2.44 10.02 -22.57
C VAL A 204 -2.95 10.25 -23.99
N ARG A 205 -4.21 9.85 -24.21
CA ARG A 205 -4.90 10.12 -25.47
C ARG A 205 -5.18 11.62 -25.58
N SER A 206 -4.84 12.22 -26.70
CA SER A 206 -5.09 13.61 -27.04
C SER A 206 -5.99 13.68 -28.26
N VAL A 207 -7.11 14.38 -28.13
CA VAL A 207 -8.08 14.60 -29.20
C VAL A 207 -8.20 16.10 -29.42
N ASN A 208 -7.93 16.58 -30.63
CA ASN A 208 -7.88 18.01 -30.96
C ASN A 208 -6.91 18.82 -30.06
N GLY A 209 -5.81 18.20 -29.61
CA GLY A 209 -4.84 18.82 -28.71
C GLY A 209 -5.26 18.85 -27.23
N ILE A 210 -6.41 18.25 -26.88
CA ILE A 210 -6.92 18.21 -25.51
C ILE A 210 -6.70 16.80 -24.94
N PRO A 211 -6.02 16.67 -23.78
CA PRO A 211 -5.74 15.38 -23.17
C PRO A 211 -6.99 14.75 -22.53
N PHE A 212 -7.04 13.43 -22.56
CA PHE A 212 -7.97 12.60 -21.81
C PHE A 212 -7.17 11.66 -20.89
N TYR A 213 -6.92 12.08 -19.65
CA TYR A 213 -6.07 11.35 -18.71
C TYR A 213 -6.60 9.96 -18.34
N GLY A 214 -7.90 9.71 -18.48
CA GLY A 214 -8.53 8.40 -18.31
C GLY A 214 -8.41 7.46 -19.51
N ASN A 215 -7.77 7.88 -20.61
CA ASN A 215 -7.43 7.02 -21.75
C ASN A 215 -5.93 7.09 -21.98
N GLU A 216 -5.23 6.00 -21.72
CA GLU A 216 -3.77 6.02 -21.65
C GLU A 216 -3.12 4.76 -22.20
N VAL A 217 -1.83 4.89 -22.46
CA VAL A 217 -0.92 3.78 -22.70
C VAL A 217 0.22 3.89 -21.70
N ARG A 218 0.48 2.81 -20.98
CA ARG A 218 1.63 2.69 -20.07
C ARG A 218 2.61 1.66 -20.62
N ILE A 219 3.89 1.98 -20.52
CA ILE A 219 5.00 1.08 -20.87
C ILE A 219 6.00 1.12 -19.72
N THR A 220 6.41 -0.06 -19.25
CA THR A 220 7.50 -0.16 -18.28
C THR A 220 8.73 -0.73 -18.97
N VAL A 221 9.83 0.02 -18.92
CA VAL A 221 11.14 -0.41 -19.43
C VAL A 221 12.06 -0.65 -18.23
N ASP A 222 12.72 -1.80 -18.16
CA ASP A 222 13.67 -2.07 -17.09
C ASP A 222 15.04 -1.39 -17.31
N GLY A 223 15.91 -1.44 -16.31
CA GLY A 223 17.26 -0.85 -16.34
C GLY A 223 18.16 -1.41 -17.45
N ASP A 224 17.82 -2.55 -18.04
CA ASP A 224 18.55 -3.20 -19.14
C ASP A 224 17.99 -2.80 -20.52
N GLY A 225 16.89 -2.02 -20.55
CA GLY A 225 16.22 -1.57 -21.77
C GLY A 225 15.17 -2.54 -22.30
N ARG A 226 14.79 -3.56 -21.55
CA ARG A 226 13.73 -4.50 -21.95
C ARG A 226 12.37 -3.92 -21.58
N ILE A 227 11.40 -4.02 -22.49
CA ILE A 227 10.02 -3.68 -22.17
C ILE A 227 9.40 -4.86 -21.42
N ILE A 228 9.13 -4.65 -20.14
CA ILE A 228 8.58 -5.68 -19.24
C ILE A 228 7.07 -5.54 -19.04
N SER A 229 6.50 -4.40 -19.42
CA SER A 229 5.06 -4.16 -19.35
C SER A 229 4.59 -3.23 -20.44
N TYR A 230 3.40 -3.50 -20.97
CA TYR A 230 2.63 -2.61 -21.83
C TYR A 230 1.16 -2.74 -21.44
N SER A 231 0.43 -1.63 -21.41
CA SER A 231 -1.01 -1.61 -21.21
C SER A 231 -1.65 -0.45 -21.95
N LYS A 232 -2.66 -0.73 -22.79
CA LYS A 232 -3.51 0.26 -23.47
C LYS A 232 -4.90 0.21 -22.85
N GLN A 233 -5.25 1.28 -22.12
CA GLN A 233 -6.56 1.48 -21.53
C GLN A 233 -7.30 2.58 -22.29
N TRP A 234 -7.73 2.27 -23.51
CA TRP A 234 -8.55 3.16 -24.31
C TRP A 234 -9.96 2.63 -24.39
N ASP A 235 -10.95 3.51 -24.33
CA ASP A 235 -12.33 3.15 -24.66
C ASP A 235 -12.65 3.69 -26.06
N GLU A 236 -12.66 2.78 -27.04
CA GLU A 236 -12.93 3.09 -28.45
C GLU A 236 -14.42 3.37 -28.71
N SER A 237 -15.29 3.11 -27.73
CA SER A 237 -16.74 3.33 -27.87
C SER A 237 -17.16 4.78 -27.58
N LEU A 238 -16.31 5.55 -26.89
CA LEU A 238 -16.62 6.91 -26.45
C LEU A 238 -16.74 7.86 -27.63
N ALA A 239 -17.80 8.67 -27.61
CA ALA A 239 -17.94 9.81 -28.50
C ALA A 239 -17.30 11.05 -27.84
N PHE A 240 -16.44 11.73 -28.59
CA PHE A 240 -15.81 12.95 -28.12
C PHE A 240 -16.73 14.15 -28.33
N ALA A 241 -17.02 14.91 -27.26
CA ALA A 241 -17.82 16.12 -27.38
C ALA A 241 -17.13 17.10 -28.35
N PRO A 242 -17.91 17.76 -29.24
CA PRO A 242 -17.34 18.76 -30.12
C PRO A 242 -16.69 19.88 -29.31
N SER A 243 -15.55 20.36 -29.77
CA SER A 243 -14.86 21.49 -29.15
C SER A 243 -15.66 22.78 -29.39
N GLY A 244 -16.58 23.10 -28.47
CA GLY A 244 -17.11 24.45 -28.35
C GLY A 244 -16.02 25.44 -27.92
N THR A 245 -16.30 26.74 -27.94
CA THR A 245 -15.39 27.72 -27.33
C THR A 245 -15.45 27.59 -25.81
N PRO A 246 -14.38 27.15 -25.14
CA PRO A 246 -14.39 27.03 -23.69
C PRO A 246 -14.43 28.42 -23.03
N VAL A 247 -14.93 28.51 -21.80
CA VAL A 247 -14.76 29.68 -20.95
C VAL A 247 -13.27 30.00 -20.78
N ALA A 248 -12.92 31.26 -20.51
CA ALA A 248 -11.53 31.63 -20.28
C ALA A 248 -10.93 30.84 -19.10
N ALA A 249 -9.69 30.37 -19.24
CA ALA A 249 -9.02 29.57 -18.22
C ALA A 249 -8.93 30.29 -16.87
N ASP A 250 -8.65 31.60 -16.87
CA ASP A 250 -8.58 32.40 -15.65
C ASP A 250 -9.95 32.45 -14.93
N LYS A 251 -11.05 32.56 -15.69
CA LYS A 251 -12.40 32.50 -15.13
C LYS A 251 -12.71 31.14 -14.50
N ALA A 252 -12.27 30.05 -15.13
CA ALA A 252 -12.43 28.71 -14.57
C ALA A 252 -11.59 28.53 -13.29
N ALA A 253 -10.39 29.11 -13.26
CA ALA A 253 -9.53 29.12 -12.08
C ALA A 253 -10.16 29.91 -10.91
N ASP A 254 -10.69 31.11 -11.18
CA ASP A 254 -11.42 31.91 -10.19
C ASP A 254 -12.65 31.14 -9.66
N THR A 255 -13.39 30.47 -10.56
CA THR A 255 -14.56 29.67 -10.18
C THR A 255 -14.17 28.50 -9.26
N LEU A 256 -13.07 27.80 -9.55
CA LEU A 256 -12.55 26.76 -8.66
C LEU A 256 -12.09 27.34 -7.32
N GLN A 257 -11.41 28.48 -7.34
CA GLN A 257 -11.00 29.19 -6.13
C GLN A 257 -12.20 29.57 -5.25
N GLU A 258 -13.30 30.07 -5.82
CA GLU A 258 -14.51 30.39 -5.06
C GLU A 258 -15.20 29.13 -4.52
N ALA A 259 -15.21 28.05 -5.29
CA ALA A 259 -15.93 26.82 -4.96
C ALA A 259 -15.19 25.86 -4.01
N THR A 260 -13.85 25.89 -3.99
CA THR A 260 -13.05 25.02 -3.11
C THR A 260 -13.35 25.34 -1.65
N ASN A 261 -13.95 24.40 -0.92
CA ASN A 261 -14.28 24.55 0.48
C ASN A 261 -13.24 23.83 1.37
N PRO A 262 -12.27 24.53 1.99
CA PRO A 262 -11.31 23.90 2.89
C PRO A 262 -12.01 23.42 4.16
N ARG A 263 -11.75 22.18 4.56
CA ARG A 263 -12.31 21.58 5.77
C ARG A 263 -11.20 20.97 6.60
N LEU A 264 -11.32 21.09 7.91
CA LEU A 264 -10.40 20.45 8.84
C LEU A 264 -10.70 18.95 8.95
N GLN A 265 -9.66 18.17 9.18
CA GLN A 265 -9.74 16.76 9.55
C GLN A 265 -8.58 16.44 10.48
N TYR A 266 -8.80 15.56 11.46
CA TYR A 266 -7.70 15.00 12.21
C TYR A 266 -6.95 13.99 11.35
N VAL A 267 -5.63 14.14 11.25
CA VAL A 267 -4.78 13.24 10.49
C VAL A 267 -3.69 12.70 11.40
N THR A 268 -3.42 11.42 11.26
CA THR A 268 -2.32 10.78 11.98
C THR A 268 -1.33 10.14 11.01
N PRO A 269 -0.03 10.47 11.09
CA PRO A 269 0.97 9.84 10.25
C PRO A 269 1.06 8.33 10.50
N TYR A 270 1.38 7.57 9.46
CA TYR A 270 1.48 6.11 9.55
C TYR A 270 2.70 5.67 10.37
N ASN A 271 3.81 6.37 10.21
CA ASN A 271 5.14 6.06 10.74
C ASN A 271 5.85 7.32 11.26
N ALA A 272 5.26 7.99 12.26
CA ALA A 272 5.84 9.20 12.87
C ALA A 272 7.32 9.02 13.26
N GLU A 273 8.17 10.03 12.96
CA GLU A 273 9.61 9.99 13.27
C GLU A 273 9.90 10.05 14.78
N SER A 274 9.04 10.73 15.55
CA SER A 274 9.05 10.68 17.01
C SER A 274 8.24 9.48 17.48
N GLY A 275 8.74 8.70 18.45
CA GLY A 275 8.10 7.46 18.93
C GLY A 275 6.66 7.57 19.46
N ALA A 276 6.08 8.77 19.54
CA ALA A 276 4.67 8.98 19.81
C ALA A 276 3.92 9.35 18.52
N GLN A 277 2.81 8.66 18.27
CA GLN A 277 1.91 8.95 17.16
C GLN A 277 1.33 10.38 17.31
N GLN A 278 1.87 11.34 16.54
CA GLN A 278 1.46 12.74 16.63
C GLN A 278 0.16 12.96 15.84
N LEU A 279 -0.89 13.38 16.55
CA LEU A 279 -2.14 13.82 15.94
C LEU A 279 -1.98 15.24 15.40
N TYR A 280 -2.33 15.43 14.12
CA TYR A 280 -2.36 16.72 13.45
C TYR A 280 -3.80 17.11 13.11
N VAL A 281 -4.02 18.41 12.97
CA VAL A 281 -5.21 18.97 12.31
C VAL A 281 -4.78 19.38 10.91
N ALA A 282 -5.45 18.87 9.88
CA ALA A 282 -5.09 19.10 8.48
C ALA A 282 -6.25 19.70 7.69
N TYR A 283 -5.93 20.51 6.68
CA TYR A 283 -6.91 20.97 5.70
C TYR A 283 -7.03 19.98 4.53
N THR A 284 -8.26 19.73 4.12
CA THR A 284 -8.64 18.97 2.92
C THR A 284 -9.73 19.72 2.14
N ALA A 285 -9.91 19.39 0.86
CA ALA A 285 -11.00 19.91 0.04
C ALA A 285 -11.42 18.88 -1.02
N ASP A 286 -12.66 18.98 -1.49
CA ASP A 286 -13.14 18.12 -2.58
C ASP A 286 -12.39 18.44 -3.89
N PRO A 287 -12.00 17.42 -4.66
CA PRO A 287 -11.51 17.63 -6.02
C PRO A 287 -12.69 18.04 -6.92
N LEU A 288 -12.78 19.34 -7.22
CA LEU A 288 -13.80 19.92 -8.09
C LEU A 288 -13.26 20.11 -9.51
N MET A 289 -14.19 20.23 -10.46
CA MET A 289 -13.93 20.58 -11.86
C MET A 289 -14.84 21.74 -12.26
N VAL A 290 -14.53 22.38 -13.40
CA VAL A 290 -15.41 23.38 -14.02
C VAL A 290 -15.78 22.93 -15.42
N ASP A 291 -17.07 22.91 -15.72
CA ASP A 291 -17.57 22.65 -17.08
C ASP A 291 -17.00 23.69 -18.04
N ALA A 292 -16.32 23.25 -19.09
CA ALA A 292 -15.63 24.17 -19.98
C ALA A 292 -16.59 25.01 -20.83
N ALA A 293 -17.82 24.56 -21.08
CA ALA A 293 -18.78 25.29 -21.89
C ALA A 293 -19.59 26.29 -21.04
N THR A 294 -20.01 25.89 -19.84
CA THR A 294 -20.91 26.69 -18.99
C THR A 294 -20.19 27.49 -17.91
N GLY A 295 -19.00 27.04 -17.49
CA GLY A 295 -18.32 27.56 -16.31
C GLY A 295 -18.94 27.10 -14.99
N GLU A 296 -19.86 26.13 -15.00
CA GLU A 296 -20.45 25.59 -13.76
C GLU A 296 -19.48 24.64 -13.03
N VAL A 297 -19.53 24.66 -11.70
CA VAL A 297 -18.74 23.75 -10.85
C VAL A 297 -19.33 22.34 -10.88
N LEU A 298 -18.46 21.35 -11.05
CA LEU A 298 -18.78 19.94 -11.10
C LEU A 298 -17.97 19.14 -10.05
N THR A 299 -18.54 18.05 -9.55
CA THR A 299 -17.81 16.97 -8.89
C THR A 299 -17.05 16.13 -9.91
N LEU A 300 -16.13 15.25 -9.49
CA LEU A 300 -15.45 14.29 -10.37
C LEU A 300 -16.42 13.36 -11.15
N SER A 301 -17.64 13.15 -10.66
CA SER A 301 -18.70 12.39 -11.37
C SER A 301 -19.46 13.22 -12.40
N GLY A 302 -19.14 14.51 -12.55
CA GLY A 302 -19.81 15.43 -13.48
C GLY A 302 -21.17 15.94 -13.01
N GLY A 303 -21.54 15.67 -11.74
CA GLY A 303 -22.72 16.23 -11.08
C GLY A 303 -22.42 17.59 -10.44
N LYS A 304 -23.45 18.32 -10.03
CA LYS A 304 -23.26 19.54 -9.24
C LYS A 304 -22.83 19.17 -7.81
N PRO A 305 -21.90 19.90 -7.18
CA PRO A 305 -21.55 19.66 -5.79
C PRO A 305 -22.79 19.84 -4.91
N ALA A 306 -23.02 18.89 -4.01
CA ALA A 306 -24.11 19.00 -3.05
C ALA A 306 -23.87 20.20 -2.13
N PRO A 307 -24.92 20.92 -1.70
CA PRO A 307 -24.77 21.98 -0.71
C PRO A 307 -24.16 21.41 0.57
N ALA A 308 -23.25 22.16 1.19
CA ALA A 308 -22.66 21.76 2.46
C ALA A 308 -23.73 21.72 3.55
N VAL A 309 -24.12 20.51 3.97
CA VAL A 309 -24.99 20.30 5.12
C VAL A 309 -24.15 20.39 6.38
N LYS A 310 -24.49 21.31 7.29
CA LYS A 310 -23.87 21.33 8.63
C LYS A 310 -24.36 20.10 9.40
N PRO A 311 -23.48 19.15 9.71
CA PRO A 311 -23.92 17.95 10.41
C PRO A 311 -24.27 18.33 11.85
N VAL A 312 -25.30 17.68 12.42
CA VAL A 312 -25.75 17.88 13.80
C VAL A 312 -25.40 16.63 14.61
N PRO A 313 -24.83 16.76 15.83
CA PRO A 313 -24.54 15.60 16.65
C PRO A 313 -25.82 14.96 17.15
N LEU A 314 -25.78 13.69 17.53
CA LEU A 314 -26.92 13.05 18.19
C LEU A 314 -27.26 13.71 19.53
N SER A 315 -26.32 14.37 20.20
CA SER A 315 -26.57 15.04 21.48
C SER A 315 -25.64 16.23 21.67
N ASP A 316 -26.03 17.22 22.46
CA ASP A 316 -25.15 18.33 22.83
C ASP A 316 -24.03 17.91 23.79
N LYS A 317 -24.24 16.84 24.56
CA LYS A 317 -23.34 16.34 25.60
C LYS A 317 -23.40 14.81 25.73
N PRO A 318 -22.36 14.15 26.27
CA PRO A 318 -22.43 12.71 26.54
C PRO A 318 -23.60 12.38 27.47
N LEU A 319 -24.24 11.23 27.24
CA LEU A 319 -25.32 10.70 28.07
C LEU A 319 -24.77 9.79 29.19
N ALA A 320 -23.53 9.33 29.08
CA ALA A 320 -22.80 8.61 30.10
C ALA A 320 -21.30 8.93 29.99
N GLU A 321 -20.57 8.78 31.09
CA GLU A 321 -19.11 8.93 31.07
C GLU A 321 -18.44 7.59 30.74
N LEU A 322 -17.29 7.66 30.05
CA LEU A 322 -16.41 6.50 29.95
C LEU A 322 -15.82 6.19 31.34
N PRO A 323 -15.53 4.91 31.64
CA PRO A 323 -14.87 4.54 32.88
C PRO A 323 -13.54 5.28 33.05
N SER A 324 -13.29 5.83 34.24
CA SER A 324 -12.03 6.52 34.56
C SER A 324 -10.83 5.57 34.72
N ALA A 325 -11.08 4.26 34.78
CA ALA A 325 -10.08 3.20 34.83
C ALA A 325 -10.55 1.97 34.03
N PRO A 326 -9.63 1.13 33.50
CA PRO A 326 -10.00 -0.06 32.75
C PRO A 326 -10.87 -1.02 33.56
N LEU A 327 -12.04 -1.37 33.04
CA LEU A 327 -13.01 -2.26 33.70
C LEU A 327 -12.50 -3.70 33.84
N LYS A 328 -11.65 -4.17 32.91
CA LYS A 328 -11.14 -5.55 32.85
C LYS A 328 -12.27 -6.57 32.91
N LEU A 329 -13.21 -6.47 31.97
CA LEU A 329 -14.42 -7.29 31.98
C LEU A 329 -14.11 -8.79 32.07
N THR A 330 -14.91 -9.53 32.84
CA THR A 330 -14.94 -11.00 32.76
C THR A 330 -15.75 -11.45 31.55
N LYS A 331 -15.62 -12.72 31.18
CA LYS A 331 -16.44 -13.37 30.15
C LYS A 331 -17.94 -13.14 30.41
N GLU A 332 -18.38 -13.35 31.66
CA GLU A 332 -19.79 -13.25 32.05
C GLU A 332 -20.29 -11.82 31.92
N GLN A 333 -19.48 -10.84 32.33
CA GLN A 333 -19.81 -9.42 32.18
C GLN A 333 -19.86 -8.98 30.71
N ALA A 334 -18.97 -9.54 29.87
CA ALA A 334 -18.98 -9.30 28.43
C ALA A 334 -20.26 -9.85 27.78
N VAL A 335 -20.65 -11.08 28.14
CA VAL A 335 -21.90 -11.72 27.67
C VAL A 335 -23.12 -10.90 28.12
N GLU A 336 -23.18 -10.49 29.39
CA GLU A 336 -24.28 -9.68 29.94
C GLU A 336 -24.42 -8.33 29.22
N ARG A 337 -23.31 -7.68 28.87
CA ARG A 337 -23.35 -6.43 28.10
C ARG A 337 -23.97 -6.60 26.72
N ILE A 338 -23.65 -7.69 26.02
CA ILE A 338 -24.23 -7.98 24.70
C ILE A 338 -25.71 -8.33 24.84
N THR A 339 -26.06 -9.29 25.72
CA THR A 339 -27.45 -9.75 25.86
C THR A 339 -28.38 -8.72 26.51
N GLY A 340 -27.82 -7.75 27.25
CA GLY A 340 -28.56 -6.60 27.77
C GLY A 340 -28.90 -5.54 26.73
N LYS A 341 -28.28 -5.56 25.55
CA LYS A 341 -28.50 -4.57 24.47
C LYS A 341 -29.08 -5.19 23.20
N PHE A 342 -28.76 -6.46 22.92
CA PHE A 342 -29.25 -7.18 21.76
C PHE A 342 -30.05 -8.40 22.20
N THR A 343 -31.15 -8.65 21.50
CA THR A 343 -31.96 -9.85 21.73
C THR A 343 -31.38 -11.01 20.94
N LEU A 344 -31.06 -12.11 21.63
CA LEU A 344 -30.62 -13.35 21.00
C LEU A 344 -31.80 -14.34 20.85
N PRO A 345 -31.80 -15.19 19.80
CA PRO A 345 -32.74 -16.31 19.70
C PRO A 345 -32.67 -17.23 20.94
N LYS A 346 -33.80 -17.83 21.34
CA LYS A 346 -33.89 -18.63 22.56
C LYS A 346 -32.99 -19.87 22.52
N GLU A 347 -32.80 -20.42 21.35
CA GLU A 347 -31.96 -21.58 21.04
C GLU A 347 -30.49 -21.22 20.82
N ALA A 348 -30.10 -19.95 20.95
CA ALA A 348 -28.72 -19.52 20.81
C ALA A 348 -27.84 -20.14 21.91
N LYS A 349 -26.78 -20.84 21.51
CA LYS A 349 -25.80 -21.46 22.42
C LYS A 349 -24.47 -20.76 22.27
N LEU A 350 -23.88 -20.32 23.37
CA LEU A 350 -22.55 -19.72 23.36
C LEU A 350 -21.51 -20.81 23.07
N GLU A 351 -20.87 -20.71 21.92
CA GLU A 351 -19.86 -21.67 21.45
C GLU A 351 -18.45 -21.23 21.83
N ASP A 352 -18.16 -19.93 21.67
CA ASP A 352 -16.83 -19.37 21.94
C ASP A 352 -16.92 -18.03 22.66
N ALA A 353 -15.93 -17.79 23.51
CA ALA A 353 -15.68 -16.51 24.15
C ALA A 353 -14.17 -16.34 24.28
N SER A 354 -13.59 -15.55 23.39
CA SER A 354 -12.15 -15.33 23.30
C SER A 354 -11.80 -13.91 23.75
N TYR A 355 -10.81 -13.82 24.65
CA TYR A 355 -10.20 -12.53 24.99
C TYR A 355 -9.08 -12.24 24.02
N ARG A 356 -9.09 -11.05 23.42
CA ARG A 356 -7.98 -10.53 22.62
C ARG A 356 -7.44 -9.26 23.23
N GLU A 357 -6.14 -9.13 23.14
CA GLU A 357 -5.40 -7.93 23.53
C GLU A 357 -4.36 -7.65 22.47
N TYR A 358 -4.26 -6.38 22.08
CA TYR A 358 -3.31 -5.93 21.10
C TYR A 358 -2.77 -4.57 21.52
N THR A 359 -1.47 -4.53 21.79
CA THR A 359 -0.73 -3.27 21.93
C THR A 359 -0.25 -2.87 20.56
N ASP A 360 -0.81 -1.79 20.01
CA ASP A 360 -0.31 -1.22 18.76
C ASP A 360 1.09 -0.69 19.02
N PRO A 361 2.12 -1.30 18.43
CA PRO A 361 3.49 -0.88 18.68
C PRO A 361 3.66 0.58 18.27
N ARG A 362 2.96 1.07 17.24
CA ARG A 362 3.11 2.44 16.74
C ARG A 362 2.69 3.53 17.75
N THR A 363 1.76 3.18 18.64
CA THR A 363 1.09 4.13 19.54
C THR A 363 1.31 3.78 21.01
N ASN A 364 1.87 2.60 21.26
CA ASN A 364 1.89 1.90 22.54
C ASN A 364 0.52 1.81 23.24
N ARG A 365 -0.57 1.90 22.48
CA ARG A 365 -1.91 1.75 23.04
C ARG A 365 -2.33 0.29 23.00
N THR A 366 -2.60 -0.24 24.18
CA THR A 366 -3.25 -1.53 24.34
C THR A 366 -4.75 -1.38 24.15
N THR A 367 -5.29 -2.09 23.16
CA THR A 367 -6.71 -2.35 23.00
C THR A 367 -7.00 -3.76 23.46
N SER A 368 -8.14 -3.97 24.12
CA SER A 368 -8.54 -5.30 24.57
C SER A 368 -10.03 -5.48 24.41
N ALA A 369 -10.46 -6.68 24.02
CA ALA A 369 -11.85 -6.98 23.77
C ALA A 369 -12.18 -8.45 24.04
N TRP A 370 -13.45 -8.70 24.36
CA TRP A 370 -14.03 -10.03 24.33
C TRP A 370 -14.78 -10.21 23.03
N ASP A 371 -14.41 -11.26 22.29
CA ASP A 371 -15.10 -11.73 21.10
C ASP A 371 -15.97 -12.94 21.47
N LEU A 372 -17.25 -12.84 21.18
CA LEU A 372 -18.27 -13.79 21.60
C LEU A 372 -18.94 -14.38 20.37
N ARG A 373 -19.22 -15.69 20.40
CA ARG A 373 -19.82 -16.41 19.29
C ARG A 373 -20.90 -17.35 19.77
N TRP A 374 -22.10 -17.21 19.22
CA TRP A 374 -23.23 -18.12 19.45
C TRP A 374 -23.61 -18.89 18.20
N SER A 375 -24.06 -20.13 18.35
CA SER A 375 -24.72 -20.91 17.29
C SER A 375 -26.22 -20.97 17.52
N VAL A 376 -26.98 -20.97 16.42
CA VAL A 376 -28.45 -21.12 16.40
C VAL A 376 -28.77 -22.21 15.38
N GLY A 377 -29.37 -23.31 15.83
CA GLY A 377 -29.75 -24.41 14.93
C GLY A 377 -28.61 -25.35 14.49
N GLY A 378 -27.41 -25.26 15.07
CA GLY A 378 -26.27 -26.16 14.80
C GLY A 378 -25.11 -25.49 14.05
N SER A 379 -24.22 -26.28 13.45
CA SER A 379 -23.07 -25.75 12.69
C SER A 379 -23.50 -25.07 11.37
N PRO A 380 -22.72 -24.10 10.85
CA PRO A 380 -22.99 -23.46 9.56
C PRO A 380 -23.19 -24.45 8.40
N GLU A 381 -22.43 -25.55 8.41
CA GLU A 381 -22.50 -26.63 7.42
C GLU A 381 -23.87 -27.34 7.39
N ASN A 382 -24.63 -27.26 8.49
CA ASN A 382 -25.97 -27.83 8.64
C ASN A 382 -27.08 -26.77 8.51
N GLY A 383 -26.77 -25.57 8.00
CA GLY A 383 -27.73 -24.46 7.88
C GLY A 383 -27.97 -23.69 9.17
N GLY A 384 -27.10 -23.86 10.18
CA GLY A 384 -27.13 -23.07 11.41
C GLY A 384 -26.68 -21.61 11.20
N THR A 385 -27.21 -20.71 12.03
CA THR A 385 -26.82 -19.28 12.06
C THR A 385 -25.75 -19.08 13.14
N MET A 386 -24.75 -18.24 12.86
CA MET A 386 -23.73 -17.87 13.84
C MET A 386 -23.86 -16.39 14.19
N ILE A 387 -23.90 -16.07 15.48
CA ILE A 387 -23.95 -14.68 15.96
C ILE A 387 -22.58 -14.33 16.50
N TYR A 388 -21.95 -13.29 15.96
CA TYR A 388 -20.71 -12.72 16.47
C TYR A 388 -21.00 -11.42 17.21
N ALA A 389 -20.33 -11.19 18.33
CA ALA A 389 -20.33 -9.89 18.99
C ALA A 389 -18.96 -9.60 19.60
N SER A 390 -18.64 -8.32 19.77
CA SER A 390 -17.39 -7.88 20.39
C SER A 390 -17.64 -6.70 21.33
N VAL A 391 -16.98 -6.72 22.48
CA VAL A 391 -17.04 -5.64 23.48
C VAL A 391 -15.64 -5.32 23.99
N ASP A 392 -15.31 -4.05 24.03
CA ASP A 392 -14.03 -3.57 24.57
C ASP A 392 -13.96 -3.87 26.07
N SER A 393 -12.92 -4.56 26.50
CA SER A 393 -12.77 -5.05 27.87
C SER A 393 -12.38 -3.95 28.86
N SER A 394 -11.80 -2.85 28.37
CA SER A 394 -11.35 -1.74 29.21
C SER A 394 -12.46 -0.70 29.44
N THR A 395 -13.29 -0.45 28.44
CA THR A 395 -14.33 0.58 28.45
C THR A 395 -15.74 0.01 28.58
N GLY A 396 -15.93 -1.26 28.21
CA GLY A 396 -17.23 -1.90 28.11
C GLY A 396 -18.11 -1.41 26.96
N VAL A 397 -17.50 -0.69 26.00
CA VAL A 397 -18.13 -0.22 24.77
C VAL A 397 -18.32 -1.40 23.81
N ILE A 398 -19.52 -1.53 23.26
CA ILE A 398 -19.81 -2.55 22.25
C ILE A 398 -19.13 -2.13 20.94
N LEU A 399 -18.36 -3.04 20.36
CA LEU A 399 -17.61 -2.82 19.12
C LEU A 399 -18.33 -3.44 17.93
N ALA A 400 -18.95 -4.61 18.09
CA ALA A 400 -19.63 -5.29 17.00
C ALA A 400 -20.78 -6.18 17.47
N PHE A 401 -21.78 -6.35 16.60
CA PHE A 401 -22.83 -7.37 16.71
C PHE A 401 -23.29 -7.75 15.29
N SER A 402 -23.16 -9.02 14.92
CA SER A 402 -23.53 -9.54 13.59
C SER A 402 -24.06 -10.98 13.68
N PRO A 403 -25.39 -11.18 13.61
CA PRO A 403 -26.00 -12.46 13.27
C PRO A 403 -25.71 -12.83 11.80
N ASN A 404 -24.67 -13.63 11.57
CA ASN A 404 -24.36 -14.20 10.27
C ASN A 404 -25.31 -15.37 9.96
N ASP A 405 -26.39 -15.07 9.23
CA ASP A 405 -27.27 -16.08 8.66
C ASP A 405 -26.67 -16.62 7.36
N PHE A 406 -26.16 -17.86 7.39
CA PHE A 406 -25.55 -18.52 6.22
C PHE A 406 -26.59 -19.18 5.29
N ARG A 407 -27.89 -19.03 5.55
CA ARG A 407 -28.93 -19.55 4.67
C ARG A 407 -28.96 -18.76 3.34
N PRO A 408 -29.21 -19.41 2.19
CA PRO A 408 -29.38 -18.71 0.92
C PRO A 408 -30.48 -17.63 1.05
N LEU A 409 -30.27 -16.44 0.46
CA LEU A 409 -31.22 -15.30 0.45
C LEU A 409 -32.68 -15.69 0.13
N ALA A 410 -32.90 -16.79 -0.58
CA ALA A 410 -34.22 -17.33 -0.93
C ALA A 410 -34.97 -18.02 0.23
N ALA A 411 -34.36 -18.21 1.40
CA ALA A 411 -34.92 -18.95 2.54
C ALA A 411 -35.33 -18.07 3.73
N SER A 412 -35.30 -16.74 3.59
CA SER A 412 -35.88 -15.84 4.60
C SER A 412 -37.40 -15.82 4.48
N THR A 413 -38.06 -16.68 5.25
CA THR A 413 -39.52 -16.82 5.30
C THR A 413 -40.12 -16.12 6.53
N ASP A 414 -39.75 -14.86 6.78
CA ASP A 414 -40.43 -14.01 7.78
C ASP A 414 -41.03 -12.76 7.11
N THR A 415 -42.28 -12.87 6.65
CA THR A 415 -43.57 -12.59 7.34
C THR A 415 -44.06 -11.14 7.20
N ALA A 416 -45.38 -10.98 7.12
CA ALA A 416 -46.12 -9.82 6.61
C ALA A 416 -45.87 -8.49 7.37
N GLY A 417 -45.90 -7.36 6.64
CA GLY A 417 -45.78 -5.99 7.16
C GLY A 417 -45.20 -5.02 6.13
N ALA A 418 -45.57 -3.74 6.19
CA ALA A 418 -45.00 -2.69 5.34
C ALA A 418 -43.63 -2.24 5.89
N ASP A 419 -42.72 -1.86 4.99
CA ASP A 419 -41.43 -1.27 5.35
C ASP A 419 -41.62 0.05 6.09
N LEU A 420 -40.77 0.30 7.08
CA LEU A 420 -40.61 1.62 7.70
C LEU A 420 -39.98 2.59 6.71
N THR A 421 -40.29 3.88 6.88
CA THR A 421 -39.68 4.95 6.10
C THR A 421 -38.21 5.14 6.49
N SER A 422 -37.44 5.78 5.60
CA SER A 422 -36.03 6.12 5.88
C SER A 422 -35.89 6.98 7.15
N ASP A 423 -36.79 7.94 7.36
CA ASP A 423 -36.75 8.84 8.52
C ASP A 423 -37.09 8.11 9.82
N GLU A 424 -38.03 7.15 9.78
CA GLU A 424 -38.31 6.28 10.93
C GLU A 424 -37.11 5.40 11.26
N LEU A 425 -36.46 4.79 10.26
CA LEU A 425 -35.28 3.96 10.45
C LEU A 425 -34.08 4.76 10.97
N LYS A 426 -33.85 5.97 10.44
CA LYS A 426 -32.84 6.90 10.99
C LYS A 426 -33.14 7.23 12.45
N SER A 427 -34.37 7.59 12.77
CA SER A 427 -34.78 7.88 14.16
C SER A 427 -34.59 6.69 15.10
N ARG A 428 -34.84 5.46 14.60
CA ARG A 428 -34.56 4.22 15.35
C ARG A 428 -33.06 4.01 15.55
N ALA A 429 -32.24 4.25 14.52
CA ALA A 429 -30.78 4.20 14.63
C ALA A 429 -30.26 5.16 15.72
N GLU A 430 -30.75 6.41 15.74
CA GLU A 430 -30.37 7.39 16.77
C GLU A 430 -30.71 6.90 18.17
N LYS A 431 -31.92 6.35 18.36
CA LYS A 431 -32.35 5.80 19.65
C LYS A 431 -31.42 4.67 20.09
N HIS A 432 -31.14 3.72 19.20
CA HIS A 432 -30.22 2.61 19.47
C HIS A 432 -28.83 3.11 19.87
N LEU A 433 -28.29 4.11 19.16
CA LEU A 433 -26.98 4.68 19.47
C LEU A 433 -26.92 5.37 20.82
N ARG A 434 -28.01 6.04 21.25
CA ARG A 434 -28.11 6.60 22.61
C ARG A 434 -28.06 5.53 23.69
N GLU A 435 -28.55 4.32 23.41
CA GLU A 435 -28.56 3.21 24.36
C GLU A 435 -27.27 2.38 24.35
N ILE A 436 -26.61 2.25 23.19
CA ILE A 436 -25.41 1.41 22.99
C ILE A 436 -24.12 2.21 23.20
N LEU A 437 -24.06 3.45 22.70
CA LEU A 437 -22.88 4.33 22.75
C LEU A 437 -23.16 5.66 23.47
N PRO A 438 -23.74 5.65 24.70
CA PRO A 438 -24.15 6.88 25.39
C PRO A 438 -22.99 7.85 25.66
N ALA A 439 -21.74 7.37 25.73
CA ALA A 439 -20.57 8.22 25.89
C ALA A 439 -20.16 8.97 24.62
N TYR A 440 -20.49 8.46 23.43
CA TYR A 440 -20.02 9.01 22.16
C TYR A 440 -21.08 9.80 21.39
N VAL A 441 -22.35 9.75 21.76
CA VAL A 441 -23.43 10.40 20.97
C VAL A 441 -23.24 11.89 20.70
N HIS A 442 -22.49 12.60 21.54
CA HIS A 442 -22.18 14.02 21.31
C HIS A 442 -21.12 14.27 20.23
N GLU A 443 -20.40 13.22 19.83
CA GLU A 443 -19.37 13.22 18.80
C GLU A 443 -19.82 12.43 17.56
N LEU A 444 -21.00 11.82 17.57
CA LEU A 444 -21.52 11.04 16.44
C LEU A 444 -22.47 11.87 15.59
N TYR A 445 -22.14 11.94 14.30
CA TYR A 445 -22.87 12.73 13.31
C TYR A 445 -23.28 11.82 12.17
N LEU A 446 -24.55 11.94 11.73
CA LEU A 446 -25.06 11.16 10.62
C LEU A 446 -24.20 11.42 9.37
N ASP A 447 -23.76 10.36 8.72
CA ASP A 447 -22.97 10.52 7.50
C ASP A 447 -23.86 11.05 6.36
N PRO A 448 -23.51 12.18 5.71
CA PRO A 448 -24.22 12.70 4.55
C PRO A 448 -24.34 11.69 3.40
N GLN A 449 -23.44 10.71 3.29
CA GLN A 449 -23.53 9.65 2.27
C GLN A 449 -24.69 8.68 2.49
N ASN A 450 -25.35 8.68 3.66
CA ASN A 450 -26.58 7.91 3.86
C ASN A 450 -27.75 8.42 3.01
N GLU A 451 -27.67 9.66 2.53
CA GLU A 451 -28.64 10.27 1.62
C GLU A 451 -28.20 10.04 0.17
N ALA A 452 -28.05 8.78 -0.20
CA ALA A 452 -27.44 8.41 -1.48
C ALA A 452 -28.41 8.54 -2.67
N SER A 453 -27.82 8.49 -3.86
CA SER A 453 -28.47 8.59 -5.17
C SER A 453 -29.64 7.59 -5.38
N PRO A 454 -30.53 7.84 -6.35
CA PRO A 454 -31.64 6.93 -6.69
C PRO A 454 -31.21 5.48 -6.97
N GLU A 455 -29.99 5.27 -7.48
CA GLU A 455 -29.45 3.94 -7.78
C GLU A 455 -29.08 3.17 -6.51
N TRP A 456 -28.48 3.85 -5.52
CA TRP A 456 -28.29 3.26 -4.18
C TRP A 456 -29.64 2.94 -3.54
N THR A 457 -30.65 3.79 -3.72
CA THR A 457 -32.00 3.55 -3.19
C THR A 457 -32.60 2.25 -3.73
N SER A 458 -32.40 1.93 -5.02
CA SER A 458 -32.83 0.65 -5.61
C SER A 458 -32.06 -0.55 -5.05
N LYS A 459 -30.75 -0.41 -4.77
CA LYS A 459 -29.95 -1.47 -4.14
C LYS A 459 -30.36 -1.69 -2.69
N LEU A 460 -30.56 -0.60 -1.94
CA LEU A 460 -31.09 -0.64 -0.57
C LEU A 460 -32.41 -1.39 -0.48
N ALA A 461 -33.29 -1.25 -1.48
CA ALA A 461 -34.56 -1.99 -1.53
C ALA A 461 -34.38 -3.52 -1.65
N SER A 462 -33.24 -3.98 -2.19
CA SER A 462 -32.90 -5.40 -2.30
C SER A 462 -32.13 -5.96 -1.09
N MET A 463 -31.62 -5.09 -0.21
CA MET A 463 -30.89 -5.51 0.98
C MET A 463 -31.88 -5.96 2.08
N PRO A 464 -31.55 -7.02 2.84
CA PRO A 464 -32.38 -7.49 3.93
C PRO A 464 -32.43 -6.51 5.13
N TYR A 465 -31.60 -5.47 5.12
CA TYR A 465 -31.53 -4.42 6.12
C TYR A 465 -31.29 -3.04 5.48
N TYR A 466 -31.55 -1.98 6.25
CA TYR A 466 -31.28 -0.59 5.92
C TYR A 466 -30.00 -0.12 6.64
N PRO A 467 -28.90 0.17 5.92
CA PRO A 467 -27.67 0.65 6.51
C PRO A 467 -27.77 2.14 6.89
N VAL A 468 -27.24 2.48 8.06
CA VAL A 468 -27.11 3.85 8.57
C VAL A 468 -25.71 4.04 9.14
N ASN A 469 -24.95 4.99 8.60
CA ASN A 469 -23.58 5.26 9.00
C ASN A 469 -23.44 6.58 9.75
N TYR A 470 -22.58 6.61 10.75
CA TYR A 470 -22.24 7.80 11.51
C TYR A 470 -20.72 7.97 11.49
N ARG A 471 -20.26 9.21 11.41
CA ARG A 471 -18.84 9.58 11.53
C ARG A 471 -18.60 10.25 12.87
N ARG A 472 -17.39 10.09 13.42
CA ARG A 472 -17.00 10.80 14.64
C ARG A 472 -16.46 12.19 14.29
N ILE A 473 -16.93 13.22 14.99
CA ILE A 473 -16.43 14.60 14.91
C ILE A 473 -16.15 15.07 16.34
N VAL A 474 -14.90 15.42 16.62
CA VAL A 474 -14.44 15.82 17.96
C VAL A 474 -14.00 17.28 17.92
N GLY A 475 -14.57 18.12 18.79
CA GLY A 475 -14.29 19.56 18.79
C GLY A 475 -14.63 20.26 17.46
N GLY A 476 -15.63 19.74 16.73
CA GLY A 476 -16.02 20.24 15.40
C GLY A 476 -15.14 19.77 14.24
N ILE A 477 -14.13 18.93 14.48
CA ILE A 477 -13.21 18.41 13.47
C ILE A 477 -13.47 16.90 13.23
N PRO A 478 -13.81 16.48 12.01
CA PRO A 478 -13.93 15.07 11.65
C PRO A 478 -12.66 14.26 11.92
N THR A 479 -12.84 13.04 12.41
CA THR A 479 -11.75 12.06 12.51
C THR A 479 -11.52 11.36 11.16
N GLU A 480 -10.38 10.68 11.00
CA GLU A 480 -10.02 10.09 9.71
C GLU A 480 -10.63 8.71 9.44
N TYR A 481 -10.76 7.90 10.49
CA TYR A 481 -11.09 6.49 10.37
C TYR A 481 -12.13 6.02 11.38
N GLU A 482 -12.82 6.92 12.07
CA GLU A 482 -13.77 6.51 13.11
C GLU A 482 -15.22 6.72 12.69
N SER A 483 -15.96 5.63 12.75
CA SER A 483 -17.35 5.54 12.30
C SER A 483 -18.12 4.51 13.12
N VAL A 484 -19.44 4.61 13.03
CA VAL A 484 -20.39 3.63 13.55
C VAL A 484 -21.38 3.30 12.45
N SER A 485 -21.53 2.04 12.11
CA SER A 485 -22.45 1.55 11.08
C SER A 485 -23.48 0.61 11.70
N LEU A 486 -24.76 0.82 11.35
CA LEU A 486 -25.87 -0.03 11.76
C LEU A 486 -26.59 -0.56 10.51
N GLY A 487 -26.91 -1.84 10.48
CA GLY A 487 -27.91 -2.41 9.57
C GLY A 487 -29.20 -2.66 10.34
N LEU A 488 -30.28 -1.99 9.95
CA LEU A 488 -31.59 -2.11 10.61
C LEU A 488 -32.55 -2.98 9.80
N ASP A 489 -33.29 -3.85 10.47
CA ASP A 489 -34.44 -4.53 9.87
C ASP A 489 -35.43 -3.49 9.32
N ARG A 490 -35.81 -3.63 8.04
CA ARG A 490 -36.62 -2.63 7.34
C ARG A 490 -38.03 -2.50 7.91
N LYS A 491 -38.54 -3.51 8.61
CA LYS A 491 -39.91 -3.54 9.14
C LYS A 491 -39.94 -3.23 10.63
N THR A 492 -38.99 -3.76 11.41
CA THR A 492 -39.00 -3.61 12.86
C THR A 492 -38.09 -2.47 13.34
N GLY A 493 -37.09 -2.10 12.55
CA GLY A 493 -36.01 -1.18 12.96
C GLY A 493 -35.08 -1.79 14.00
N GLU A 494 -35.11 -3.11 14.21
CA GLU A 494 -34.16 -3.83 15.07
C GLU A 494 -32.79 -3.93 14.40
N ILE A 495 -31.73 -3.96 15.21
CA ILE A 495 -30.36 -4.08 14.71
C ILE A 495 -30.11 -5.50 14.20
N LYS A 496 -29.78 -5.60 12.92
CA LYS A 496 -29.28 -6.81 12.25
C LYS A 496 -27.77 -6.80 12.09
N GLU A 497 -27.15 -5.64 12.12
CA GLU A 497 -25.70 -5.48 12.06
C GLU A 497 -25.31 -4.21 12.83
N PHE A 498 -24.26 -4.27 13.63
CA PHE A 498 -23.67 -3.13 14.29
C PHE A 498 -22.16 -3.27 14.27
N HIS A 499 -21.47 -2.20 13.89
CA HIS A 499 -20.02 -2.13 13.93
C HIS A 499 -19.58 -0.72 14.31
N SER A 500 -18.57 -0.64 15.17
CA SER A 500 -17.98 0.58 15.69
C SER A 500 -16.47 0.40 15.72
N ASN A 501 -15.75 1.34 15.12
CA ASN A 501 -14.29 1.42 15.18
C ASN A 501 -13.82 2.72 15.86
N LEU A 502 -14.64 3.26 16.77
CA LEU A 502 -14.29 4.41 17.59
C LEU A 502 -13.03 4.12 18.40
N SER A 503 -12.07 5.02 18.34
CA SER A 503 -10.77 4.86 18.98
C SER A 503 -10.76 5.46 20.39
N THR A 504 -9.90 4.92 21.25
CA THR A 504 -9.61 5.48 22.57
C THR A 504 -8.48 6.52 22.54
N ILE A 505 -8.14 7.02 21.35
CA ILE A 505 -7.14 8.07 21.18
C ILE A 505 -7.65 9.35 21.85
N PRO A 506 -6.86 9.99 22.74
CA PRO A 506 -7.19 11.28 23.29
C PRO A 506 -7.08 12.34 22.18
N TYR A 507 -8.18 13.03 21.95
CA TYR A 507 -8.24 14.22 21.12
C TYR A 507 -8.02 15.47 21.99
N PRO A 508 -7.52 16.59 21.42
CA PRO A 508 -7.39 17.84 22.15
C PRO A 508 -8.74 18.30 22.70
N ALA A 509 -8.79 18.69 23.97
CA ALA A 509 -10.00 19.22 24.60
C ALA A 509 -10.39 20.59 24.03
N GLU A 510 -9.39 21.40 23.64
CA GLU A 510 -9.56 22.71 23.01
C GLU A 510 -9.21 22.64 21.52
N PRO A 511 -9.97 23.30 20.63
CA PRO A 511 -9.62 23.40 19.22
C PRO A 511 -8.22 24.00 19.01
N ARG A 512 -7.42 23.38 18.15
CA ARG A 512 -6.11 23.91 17.80
C ARG A 512 -6.23 25.19 16.97
N LYS A 513 -5.30 26.11 17.15
CA LYS A 513 -5.23 27.34 16.34
C LYS A 513 -4.70 26.99 14.95
N VAL A 514 -5.51 27.24 13.94
CA VAL A 514 -5.18 26.96 12.53
C VAL A 514 -5.01 28.24 11.71
N ILE A 515 -4.38 28.12 10.54
CA ILE A 515 -4.28 29.18 9.52
C ILE A 515 -5.67 29.57 9.01
N ALA A 516 -5.77 30.73 8.34
CA ALA A 516 -7.04 31.19 7.79
C ALA A 516 -7.51 30.30 6.63
N GLU A 517 -8.83 30.13 6.48
CA GLU A 517 -9.40 29.31 5.39
C GLU A 517 -9.00 29.81 4.00
N ASP A 518 -8.88 31.11 3.78
CA ASP A 518 -8.45 31.67 2.49
C ASP A 518 -7.00 31.30 2.14
N GLU A 519 -6.13 31.28 3.16
CA GLU A 519 -4.74 30.84 3.00
C GLU A 519 -4.69 29.34 2.70
N ALA A 520 -5.41 28.53 3.48
CA ALA A 520 -5.52 27.09 3.27
C ALA A 520 -6.04 26.77 1.86
N ARG A 521 -7.05 27.50 1.40
CA ARG A 521 -7.65 27.34 0.06
C ARG A 521 -6.63 27.55 -1.05
N LYS A 522 -5.87 28.65 -0.97
CA LYS A 522 -4.81 28.96 -1.94
C LYS A 522 -3.74 27.88 -1.95
N LEU A 523 -3.34 27.37 -0.79
CA LEU A 523 -2.34 26.30 -0.69
C LEU A 523 -2.86 24.98 -1.27
N LEU A 524 -4.10 24.59 -0.93
CA LEU A 524 -4.74 23.38 -1.44
C LEU A 524 -4.93 23.41 -2.96
N LEU A 525 -5.29 24.55 -3.56
CA LEU A 525 -5.39 24.65 -5.03
C LEU A 525 -4.03 24.80 -5.70
N GLY A 526 -3.07 25.44 -5.02
CA GLY A 526 -1.72 25.69 -5.55
C GLY A 526 -0.95 24.43 -5.93
N GLN A 527 -1.31 23.27 -5.38
CA GLN A 527 -0.72 21.96 -5.72
C GLN A 527 -1.14 21.42 -7.10
N TYR A 528 -2.09 22.07 -7.77
CA TYR A 528 -2.61 21.64 -9.06
C TYR A 528 -2.31 22.65 -10.17
N ASP A 529 -2.09 22.14 -11.37
CA ASP A 529 -2.31 22.86 -12.62
C ASP A 529 -3.79 22.70 -13.01
N ILE A 530 -4.44 23.78 -13.39
CA ILE A 530 -5.83 23.75 -13.89
C ILE A 530 -5.76 23.61 -15.40
N LYS A 531 -6.05 22.40 -15.91
CA LYS A 531 -5.91 22.07 -17.34
C LYS A 531 -7.25 21.70 -17.95
N LEU A 532 -7.45 22.18 -19.18
CA LEU A 532 -8.54 21.74 -20.04
C LEU A 532 -8.34 20.27 -20.42
N GLN A 533 -9.33 19.43 -20.17
CA GLN A 533 -9.25 17.98 -20.37
C GLN A 533 -10.61 17.36 -20.65
N TYR A 534 -10.60 16.19 -21.27
CA TYR A 534 -11.79 15.34 -21.38
C TYR A 534 -11.98 14.48 -20.14
N VAL A 535 -13.23 14.33 -19.71
CA VAL A 535 -13.68 13.34 -18.73
C VAL A 535 -14.87 12.56 -19.29
N ILE A 536 -15.19 11.40 -18.70
CA ILE A 536 -16.41 10.67 -19.05
C ILE A 536 -17.61 11.40 -18.45
N ASP A 537 -18.63 11.67 -19.27
CA ASP A 537 -19.89 12.25 -18.80
C ASP A 537 -20.79 11.14 -18.26
N TYR A 538 -20.80 10.97 -16.94
CA TYR A 538 -21.74 10.06 -16.28
C TYR A 538 -23.15 10.63 -16.15
N LYS A 539 -23.44 11.81 -16.72
CA LYS A 539 -24.74 12.51 -16.63
C LYS A 539 -25.20 12.69 -15.17
N GLY A 540 -24.26 12.93 -14.26
CA GLY A 540 -24.52 13.06 -12.82
C GLY A 540 -24.79 11.73 -12.09
N LYS A 541 -24.58 10.59 -12.75
CA LYS A 541 -24.64 9.27 -12.13
C LYS A 541 -23.27 8.86 -11.56
N PRO A 542 -23.22 7.96 -10.57
CA PRO A 542 -22.00 7.27 -10.17
C PRO A 542 -21.31 6.64 -11.39
N SER A 543 -20.00 6.46 -11.32
CA SER A 543 -19.34 5.64 -12.33
C SER A 543 -19.85 4.21 -12.19
N PRO A 544 -20.34 3.55 -13.27
CA PRO A 544 -20.84 2.19 -13.19
C PRO A 544 -19.79 1.16 -12.73
N TYR A 545 -18.52 1.58 -12.65
CA TYR A 545 -17.37 0.76 -12.24
C TYR A 545 -16.47 1.49 -11.22
N GLY A 546 -16.99 2.53 -10.57
CA GLY A 546 -16.28 3.31 -9.56
C GLY A 546 -16.23 2.61 -8.19
N TYR A 547 -15.18 2.93 -7.43
CA TYR A 547 -15.04 2.62 -6.00
C TYR A 547 -16.07 3.36 -5.10
N ASP A 548 -17.07 4.01 -5.69
CA ASP A 548 -18.12 4.81 -5.04
C ASP A 548 -19.33 3.96 -4.56
N GLY A 549 -19.15 2.64 -4.41
CA GLY A 549 -20.09 1.75 -3.70
C GLY A 549 -21.38 1.40 -4.45
N ALA A 550 -21.64 2.02 -5.60
CA ALA A 550 -22.78 1.75 -6.47
C ALA A 550 -22.50 0.53 -7.36
N GLY A 551 -22.44 -0.65 -6.72
CA GLY A 551 -22.10 -1.93 -7.34
C GLY A 551 -22.69 -2.17 -8.73
N GLY A 552 -21.82 -2.11 -9.74
CA GLY A 552 -22.08 -2.67 -11.06
C GLY A 552 -22.33 -4.18 -10.99
N MET A 553 -22.84 -4.76 -12.09
CA MET A 553 -22.96 -6.22 -12.23
C MET A 553 -21.59 -6.86 -11.93
N PRO A 554 -21.51 -7.89 -11.05
CA PRO A 554 -20.26 -8.60 -10.78
C PRO A 554 -19.64 -9.05 -12.10
N VAL A 555 -18.33 -8.85 -12.25
CA VAL A 555 -17.60 -9.16 -13.49
C VAL A 555 -17.81 -10.63 -13.86
N GLU A 556 -17.92 -11.52 -12.87
CA GLU A 556 -18.21 -12.94 -13.03
C GLU A 556 -19.58 -13.18 -13.68
N LYS A 557 -20.62 -12.47 -13.22
CA LYS A 557 -21.96 -12.58 -13.79
C LYS A 557 -21.98 -12.05 -15.22
N TYR A 558 -21.31 -10.92 -15.46
CA TYR A 558 -21.18 -10.35 -16.80
C TYR A 558 -20.46 -11.33 -17.74
N ASN A 559 -19.35 -11.93 -17.27
CA ASN A 559 -18.58 -12.93 -18.02
C ASN A 559 -19.42 -14.17 -18.36
N VAL A 560 -20.24 -14.66 -17.43
CA VAL A 560 -21.14 -15.81 -17.69
C VAL A 560 -22.17 -15.47 -18.76
N MET A 561 -22.83 -14.31 -18.66
CA MET A 561 -23.83 -13.89 -19.65
C MET A 561 -23.20 -13.65 -21.03
N ALA A 562 -22.00 -13.06 -21.08
CA ALA A 562 -21.26 -12.86 -22.32
C ALA A 562 -20.77 -14.19 -22.92
N ALA A 563 -20.27 -15.12 -22.10
CA ALA A 563 -19.87 -16.46 -22.54
C ALA A 563 -21.07 -17.29 -23.06
N ALA A 564 -22.26 -17.07 -22.50
CA ALA A 564 -23.51 -17.66 -22.97
C ALA A 564 -24.08 -16.99 -24.23
N GLY A 565 -23.46 -15.91 -24.72
CA GLY A 565 -23.94 -15.15 -25.88
C GLY A 565 -25.18 -14.30 -25.62
N GLU A 566 -25.58 -14.13 -24.35
CA GLU A 566 -26.76 -13.35 -23.94
C GLU A 566 -26.53 -11.84 -24.01
N ILE A 567 -25.27 -11.40 -23.89
CA ILE A 567 -24.86 -10.00 -23.97
C ILE A 567 -23.69 -9.88 -24.93
N ALA A 568 -23.82 -9.02 -25.94
CA ALA A 568 -22.70 -8.64 -26.79
C ALA A 568 -21.78 -7.65 -26.03
N PRO A 569 -20.44 -7.79 -26.08
CA PRO A 569 -19.51 -6.88 -25.38
C PRO A 569 -19.75 -5.40 -25.72
N THR A 570 -20.30 -5.10 -26.89
CA THR A 570 -20.42 -3.75 -27.46
C THR A 570 -21.81 -3.11 -27.35
N GLY A 571 -22.74 -3.66 -26.56
CA GLY A 571 -24.18 -3.33 -26.61
C GLY A 571 -24.71 -2.22 -25.69
N GLY A 572 -23.89 -1.50 -24.92
CA GLY A 572 -24.34 -0.45 -23.98
C GLY A 572 -24.64 0.92 -24.62
N GLU A 573 -25.40 1.78 -23.93
CA GLU A 573 -25.52 3.20 -24.29
C GLU A 573 -24.12 3.83 -24.27
N LYS A 574 -23.64 4.30 -25.41
CA LYS A 574 -22.32 4.93 -25.51
C LYS A 574 -22.30 6.21 -24.69
N LEU A 575 -21.51 6.23 -23.62
CA LEU A 575 -21.25 7.48 -22.91
C LEU A 575 -20.48 8.44 -23.81
N GLN A 576 -20.73 9.73 -23.60
CA GLN A 576 -19.99 10.81 -24.26
C GLN A 576 -18.93 11.34 -23.30
N THR A 577 -17.89 11.94 -23.86
CA THR A 577 -16.97 12.74 -23.05
C THR A 577 -17.56 14.12 -22.79
N ARG A 578 -17.10 14.77 -21.73
CA ARG A 578 -17.34 16.18 -21.43
C ARG A 578 -16.01 16.91 -21.34
N LEU A 579 -15.98 18.14 -21.82
CA LEU A 579 -14.82 19.01 -21.72
C LEU A 579 -14.88 19.79 -20.39
N VAL A 580 -13.83 19.71 -19.59
CA VAL A 580 -13.76 20.37 -18.27
C VAL A 580 -12.39 21.00 -18.04
N TYR A 581 -12.35 22.01 -17.17
CA TYR A 581 -11.14 22.40 -16.47
C TYR A 581 -11.03 21.55 -15.20
N GLY A 582 -10.06 20.65 -15.18
CA GLY A 582 -9.81 19.76 -14.04
C GLY A 582 -8.45 19.98 -13.41
N LEU A 583 -8.31 19.53 -12.17
CA LEU A 583 -7.10 19.64 -11.37
C LEU A 583 -6.10 18.54 -11.76
N VAL A 584 -4.94 18.93 -12.26
CA VAL A 584 -3.82 18.03 -12.58
C VAL A 584 -2.72 18.26 -11.55
N PRO A 585 -2.35 17.27 -10.71
CA PRO A 585 -1.32 17.46 -9.70
C PRO A 585 0.01 17.93 -10.30
N LYS A 586 0.67 18.92 -9.67
CA LYS A 586 2.01 19.38 -10.09
C LYS A 586 3.12 18.40 -9.72
N PHE A 587 2.82 17.48 -8.81
CA PHE A 587 3.67 16.38 -8.37
C PHE A 587 2.80 15.12 -8.25
N THR A 588 3.25 14.01 -8.83
CA THR A 588 2.51 12.73 -8.86
C THR A 588 3.31 11.62 -8.18
N GLU A 589 2.87 11.26 -6.97
CA GLU A 589 3.16 9.99 -6.27
C GLU A 589 4.56 9.83 -5.64
N ARG A 590 4.67 9.15 -4.47
CA ARG A 590 4.51 7.69 -4.37
C ARG A 590 4.88 7.06 -3.01
N GLU A 591 5.44 7.82 -2.06
CA GLU A 591 5.66 7.30 -0.68
C GLU A 591 5.20 8.25 0.42
N GLN A 592 4.80 9.46 0.08
CA GLN A 592 4.36 10.46 1.05
C GLN A 592 3.06 11.04 0.53
N GLN A 593 1.93 10.40 0.81
CA GLN A 593 0.66 11.13 0.73
C GLN A 593 0.88 12.42 1.53
N LEU A 594 0.59 13.60 0.96
CA LEU A 594 0.84 14.84 1.68
C LEU A 594 -0.46 15.34 2.30
N PHE A 595 -0.36 15.97 3.45
CA PHE A 595 -1.45 16.73 4.04
C PHE A 595 -0.99 18.14 4.37
N LEU A 596 -1.90 19.11 4.24
CA LEU A 596 -1.65 20.50 4.60
C LEU A 596 -1.89 20.65 6.10
N ASP A 597 -0.82 20.86 6.89
CA ASP A 597 -0.91 21.10 8.32
C ASP A 597 -1.70 22.39 8.58
N GLY A 598 -2.83 22.25 9.26
CA GLY A 598 -3.72 23.36 9.58
C GLY A 598 -3.09 24.35 10.54
N GLU A 599 -2.17 23.94 11.41
CA GLU A 599 -1.55 24.85 12.38
C GLU A 599 -0.43 25.69 11.75
N SER A 600 0.38 25.06 10.89
CA SER A 600 1.59 25.69 10.34
C SER A 600 1.47 26.16 8.89
N GLY A 601 0.45 25.71 8.14
CA GLY A 601 0.33 25.94 6.71
C GLY A 601 1.39 25.22 5.86
N LYS A 602 2.16 24.30 6.45
CA LYS A 602 3.21 23.55 5.76
C LYS A 602 2.67 22.21 5.28
N TRP A 603 3.18 21.74 4.14
CA TRP A 603 2.94 20.37 3.69
C TRP A 603 3.71 19.38 4.55
N ARG A 604 3.07 18.26 4.87
CA ARG A 604 3.67 17.18 5.65
C ARG A 604 3.47 15.84 4.98
N SER A 605 4.48 15.00 5.13
CA SER A 605 4.41 13.58 4.78
C SER A 605 3.39 12.88 5.68
N ARG A 606 2.44 12.17 5.09
CA ARG A 606 1.53 11.26 5.80
C ARG A 606 2.26 10.04 6.32
N GLU A 607 3.36 9.66 5.67
CA GLU A 607 4.16 8.55 6.12
C GLU A 607 4.86 8.91 7.43
N SER A 608 5.60 10.01 7.49
CA SER A 608 6.46 10.30 8.64
C SER A 608 6.06 11.49 9.50
N GLY A 609 5.11 12.31 9.06
CA GLY A 609 4.74 13.59 9.68
C GLY A 609 5.73 14.73 9.43
N ARG A 610 6.87 14.45 8.77
CA ARG A 610 7.90 15.46 8.47
C ARG A 610 7.36 16.53 7.54
N THR A 611 7.79 17.77 7.74
CA THR A 611 7.56 18.84 6.77
C THR A 611 8.24 18.51 5.46
N VAL A 612 7.53 18.72 4.36
CA VAL A 612 8.02 18.56 2.99
C VAL A 612 7.68 19.83 2.23
N ASP A 613 8.58 20.31 1.38
CA ASP A 613 8.23 21.30 0.37
C ASP A 613 8.06 20.58 -0.98
N PRO A 614 6.82 20.29 -1.41
CA PRO A 614 6.58 19.59 -2.66
C PRO A 614 6.88 20.43 -3.90
N PHE A 615 7.19 21.73 -3.74
CA PHE A 615 7.50 22.65 -4.83
C PHE A 615 8.97 23.08 -4.82
N ALA A 616 9.80 22.50 -3.95
CA ALA A 616 11.21 22.81 -3.89
C ALA A 616 11.89 22.50 -5.23
N ALA A 617 12.61 23.48 -5.77
CA ALA A 617 13.51 23.24 -6.90
C ALA A 617 14.66 22.31 -6.48
N PRO A 618 15.28 21.58 -7.43
CA PRO A 618 16.51 20.86 -7.16
C PRO A 618 17.56 21.79 -6.51
N PRO A 619 18.37 21.29 -5.56
CA PRO A 619 19.33 22.14 -4.85
C PRO A 619 20.29 22.84 -5.82
N ALA A 620 20.43 24.16 -5.68
CA ALA A 620 21.17 24.96 -6.65
C ALA A 620 22.68 24.72 -6.58
N ASP A 621 23.20 24.26 -5.44
CA ASP A 621 24.63 24.09 -5.17
C ASP A 621 25.20 22.74 -5.62
N ILE A 622 24.38 21.84 -6.16
CA ILE A 622 24.83 20.56 -6.72
C ILE A 622 24.82 20.51 -8.24
N ALA A 623 24.18 21.47 -8.92
CA ALA A 623 24.13 21.51 -10.37
C ALA A 623 25.54 21.63 -10.96
N GLY A 624 25.94 20.66 -11.79
CA GLY A 624 27.29 20.55 -12.36
C GLY A 624 28.38 20.09 -11.38
N HIS A 625 28.01 19.73 -10.14
CA HIS A 625 28.95 19.21 -9.16
C HIS A 625 29.32 17.76 -9.50
N TRP A 626 30.58 17.35 -9.27
CA TRP A 626 31.06 16.01 -9.63
C TRP A 626 30.33 14.87 -8.89
N ALA A 627 29.71 15.17 -7.76
CA ALA A 627 28.91 14.25 -6.95
C ALA A 627 27.39 14.43 -7.12
N GLU A 628 26.93 15.21 -8.10
CA GLU A 628 25.52 15.57 -8.29
C GLU A 628 24.58 14.36 -8.27
N GLU A 629 24.88 13.31 -9.06
CA GLU A 629 24.03 12.12 -9.13
C GLU A 629 23.94 11.38 -7.78
N ALA A 630 25.07 11.27 -7.08
CA ALA A 630 25.13 10.59 -5.79
C ALA A 630 24.40 11.38 -4.70
N LEU A 631 24.51 12.72 -4.72
CA LEU A 631 23.82 13.61 -3.80
C LEU A 631 22.31 13.60 -4.04
N ASN A 632 21.87 13.69 -5.30
CA ASN A 632 20.46 13.59 -5.67
C ASN A 632 19.85 12.27 -5.16
N LEU A 633 20.56 11.15 -5.29
CA LEU A 633 20.09 9.88 -4.74
C LEU A 633 19.85 9.94 -3.22
N MET A 634 20.72 10.60 -2.45
CA MET A 634 20.52 10.74 -1.00
C MET A 634 19.40 11.73 -0.64
N ILE A 635 19.17 12.75 -1.47
CA ILE A 635 18.08 13.71 -1.33
C ILE A 635 16.73 13.02 -1.61
N ASP A 636 16.64 12.25 -2.69
CA ASP A 636 15.44 11.49 -3.08
C ASP A 636 14.99 10.52 -1.98
N TYR A 637 15.94 10.01 -1.21
CA TYR A 637 15.68 9.13 -0.07
C TYR A 637 15.52 9.87 1.28
N GLY A 638 15.61 11.19 1.28
CA GLY A 638 15.47 12.05 2.47
C GLY A 638 16.55 11.81 3.52
N ALA A 639 17.71 11.30 3.10
CA ALA A 639 18.88 11.14 3.97
C ALA A 639 19.65 12.46 4.11
N LEU A 640 19.67 13.28 3.06
CA LEU A 640 20.15 14.66 3.09
C LEU A 640 18.97 15.63 3.04
N GLU A 641 18.96 16.59 3.96
CA GLU A 641 17.94 17.64 4.03
C GLU A 641 18.34 18.81 3.12
N VAL A 642 17.40 19.31 2.32
CA VAL A 642 17.59 20.53 1.52
C VAL A 642 17.16 21.72 2.37
N THR A 643 18.09 22.60 2.72
CA THR A 643 17.84 23.80 3.52
C THR A 643 18.11 25.03 2.66
N ASP A 644 17.13 25.93 2.55
CA ASP A 644 17.22 27.16 1.73
C ASP A 644 17.68 26.88 0.28
N GLY A 645 17.20 25.78 -0.30
CA GLY A 645 17.53 25.37 -1.67
C GLY A 645 18.96 24.84 -1.85
N LYS A 646 19.63 24.44 -0.78
CA LYS A 646 21.02 23.96 -0.78
C LYS A 646 21.18 22.67 0.03
N VAL A 647 22.16 21.85 -0.33
CA VAL A 647 22.55 20.63 0.41
C VAL A 647 23.97 20.69 0.98
N GLN A 648 24.76 21.70 0.60
CA GLN A 648 26.14 21.91 1.01
C GLN A 648 27.03 20.68 0.71
N PRO A 649 27.34 20.40 -0.58
CA PRO A 649 28.09 19.21 -0.98
C PRO A 649 29.46 19.09 -0.29
N ASP A 650 30.14 20.21 -0.07
CA ASP A 650 31.45 20.28 0.60
C ASP A 650 31.35 20.40 2.13
N GLY A 651 30.14 20.48 2.68
CA GLY A 651 29.91 20.38 4.12
C GLY A 651 30.17 18.96 4.62
N LEU A 652 30.52 18.83 5.90
CA LEU A 652 30.76 17.52 6.52
C LEU A 652 29.45 16.72 6.62
N ILE A 653 29.51 15.42 6.32
CA ILE A 653 28.38 14.51 6.54
C ILE A 653 28.36 14.05 8.00
N THR A 654 27.17 13.92 8.59
CA THR A 654 27.02 13.37 9.94
C THR A 654 26.83 11.86 9.94
N ARG A 655 27.15 11.22 11.08
CA ARG A 655 26.91 9.79 11.30
C ARG A 655 25.43 9.42 11.11
N GLY A 656 24.52 10.25 11.57
CA GLY A 656 23.08 10.06 11.45
C GLY A 656 22.58 10.15 10.00
N GLU A 657 23.06 11.13 9.23
CA GLU A 657 22.75 11.26 7.79
C GLU A 657 23.17 10.01 7.00
N MET A 658 24.38 9.51 7.24
CA MET A 658 24.88 8.31 6.55
C MET A 658 24.10 7.04 6.95
N VAL A 659 23.79 6.86 8.24
CA VAL A 659 23.04 5.68 8.71
C VAL A 659 21.62 5.65 8.14
N LYS A 660 20.94 6.80 8.02
CA LYS A 660 19.63 6.88 7.36
C LYS A 660 19.70 6.28 5.95
N MET A 661 20.70 6.68 5.17
CA MET A 661 20.84 6.22 3.78
C MET A 661 21.22 4.74 3.67
N LEU A 662 22.18 4.28 4.48
CA LEU A 662 22.58 2.86 4.48
C LEU A 662 21.42 1.96 4.85
N LEU A 663 20.61 2.40 5.81
CA LEU A 663 19.45 1.65 6.23
C LEU A 663 18.41 1.54 5.12
N ALA A 664 18.15 2.62 4.38
CA ALA A 664 17.28 2.58 3.20
C ALA A 664 17.78 1.54 2.18
N ALA A 665 19.09 1.47 1.92
CA ALA A 665 19.66 0.48 1.01
C ALA A 665 19.49 -0.96 1.53
N VAL A 666 19.78 -1.20 2.82
CA VAL A 666 19.67 -2.52 3.45
C VAL A 666 18.21 -3.00 3.54
N ASN A 667 17.26 -2.08 3.62
CA ASN A 667 15.82 -2.36 3.64
C ASN A 667 15.16 -2.42 2.25
N GLY A 668 15.94 -2.45 1.16
CA GLY A 668 15.35 -2.55 -0.19
C GLY A 668 14.65 -1.28 -0.67
N GLY A 669 15.09 -0.12 -0.17
CA GLY A 669 14.55 1.19 -0.51
C GLY A 669 13.54 1.73 0.50
N TYR A 670 13.08 0.89 1.44
CA TYR A 670 12.13 1.29 2.47
C TYR A 670 12.83 1.88 3.69
N MET A 671 12.28 2.96 4.24
CA MET A 671 12.70 3.46 5.55
C MET A 671 12.16 2.54 6.66
N PRO A 672 12.82 2.47 7.84
CA PRO A 672 12.37 1.63 8.94
C PRO A 672 10.91 1.94 9.30
N LEU A 673 10.16 0.87 9.62
CA LEU A 673 8.83 0.99 10.22
C LEU A 673 8.92 1.86 11.47
N SER A 674 7.86 2.66 11.69
CA SER A 674 7.69 3.72 12.70
C SER A 674 8.66 3.74 13.90
N ALA A 675 9.00 4.94 14.37
CA ALA A 675 9.58 5.08 15.71
C ALA A 675 8.72 4.45 16.81
N GLY A 676 7.40 4.33 16.58
CA GLY A 676 6.49 3.60 17.45
C GLY A 676 6.83 2.11 17.58
N ALA A 677 7.25 1.41 16.53
CA ALA A 677 7.76 0.03 16.66
C ALA A 677 8.90 -0.13 17.69
N TYR A 678 9.57 0.98 18.02
CA TYR A 678 10.62 1.11 19.01
C TYR A 678 10.20 1.88 20.27
N ALA A 679 8.94 2.32 20.40
CA ALA A 679 8.47 3.19 21.48
C ALA A 679 8.66 2.60 22.88
N GLU A 680 8.43 1.30 23.05
CA GLU A 680 8.63 0.61 24.34
C GLU A 680 10.08 0.19 24.58
N ARG A 681 10.92 0.28 23.55
CA ARG A 681 12.31 -0.11 23.66
C ARG A 681 13.08 0.91 24.49
N ALA A 682 13.90 0.45 25.42
CA ALA A 682 14.92 1.30 25.99
C ALA A 682 15.91 1.73 24.89
N ALA A 683 16.26 3.03 24.87
CA ALA A 683 17.26 3.52 23.92
C ALA A 683 18.56 2.73 24.09
N SER A 684 19.11 2.22 22.98
CA SER A 684 20.40 1.52 22.98
C SER A 684 21.57 2.47 23.23
N PHE A 685 21.38 3.77 23.00
CA PHE A 685 22.41 4.80 23.10
C PHE A 685 21.92 5.98 23.93
N ALA A 686 22.77 6.47 24.85
CA ALA A 686 22.40 7.52 25.80
C ALA A 686 22.12 8.90 25.14
N ASP A 687 22.71 9.14 23.97
CA ASP A 687 22.63 10.38 23.19
C ASP A 687 21.64 10.30 22.02
N VAL A 688 20.88 9.21 21.92
CA VAL A 688 19.79 9.06 20.95
C VAL A 688 18.51 8.69 21.70
N ALA A 689 17.88 9.71 22.27
CA ALA A 689 16.60 9.57 22.97
C ALA A 689 15.44 9.24 22.01
N LYS A 690 14.31 8.77 22.55
CA LYS A 690 13.13 8.31 21.80
C LYS A 690 12.48 9.37 20.90
N ASP A 691 12.70 10.64 21.21
CA ASP A 691 12.21 11.81 20.49
C ASP A 691 13.21 12.32 19.43
N SER A 692 14.41 11.75 19.37
CA SER A 692 15.40 12.08 18.33
C SER A 692 14.91 11.65 16.95
N LYS A 693 15.11 12.52 15.94
CA LYS A 693 14.87 12.20 14.52
C LYS A 693 15.71 11.04 13.99
N TYR A 694 16.71 10.58 14.75
CA TYR A 694 17.57 9.45 14.42
C TYR A 694 17.18 8.17 15.17
N PHE A 695 16.25 8.21 16.14
CA PHE A 695 15.98 7.08 17.04
C PHE A 695 15.63 5.79 16.31
N ALA A 696 14.58 5.80 15.49
CA ALA A 696 14.15 4.61 14.74
C ALA A 696 15.25 4.07 13.80
N TYR A 697 15.99 4.98 13.16
CA TYR A 697 17.07 4.63 12.25
C TYR A 697 18.23 3.96 12.98
N VAL A 698 18.65 4.52 14.11
CA VAL A 698 19.76 4.02 14.92
C VAL A 698 19.40 2.67 15.56
N GLU A 699 18.18 2.52 16.08
CA GLU A 699 17.73 1.25 16.65
C GLU A 699 17.62 0.15 15.60
N ASN A 700 17.08 0.45 14.41
CA ASN A 700 16.99 -0.50 13.31
C ASN A 700 18.37 -0.86 12.76
N ALA A 701 19.25 0.12 12.58
CA ALA A 701 20.63 -0.10 12.16
C ALA A 701 21.41 -0.97 13.17
N ALA A 702 21.16 -0.78 14.47
CA ALA A 702 21.70 -1.63 15.52
C ALA A 702 21.11 -3.06 15.50
N ASP A 703 19.81 -3.23 15.24
CA ASP A 703 19.18 -4.55 15.06
C ASP A 703 19.76 -5.32 13.86
N ARG A 704 20.10 -4.58 12.79
CA ARG A 704 20.75 -5.14 11.59
C ARG A 704 22.26 -5.32 11.72
N GLY A 705 22.83 -4.98 12.88
CA GLY A 705 24.26 -5.11 13.15
C GLY A 705 25.15 -4.10 12.40
N LEU A 706 24.55 -3.06 11.80
CA LEU A 706 25.27 -1.97 11.12
C LEU A 706 26.04 -1.10 12.12
N ILE A 707 25.48 -0.92 13.32
CA ILE A 707 26.10 -0.16 14.42
C ILE A 707 26.33 -1.11 15.61
N ASP A 708 27.40 -0.87 16.36
CA ASP A 708 27.64 -1.60 17.60
C ASP A 708 26.80 -1.05 18.76
N ARG A 709 25.99 -1.90 19.38
CA ARG A 709 25.16 -1.53 20.53
C ARG A 709 25.93 -1.32 21.83
N THR A 710 27.18 -1.76 21.90
CA THR A 710 27.93 -1.80 23.16
C THR A 710 28.70 -0.50 23.47
N SER A 711 28.71 0.47 22.55
CA SER A 711 29.47 1.73 22.69
C SER A 711 28.87 2.71 23.70
N GLY A 712 27.62 2.53 24.11
CA GLY A 712 26.91 3.42 25.05
C GLY A 712 26.45 4.77 24.47
N THR A 713 27.15 5.31 23.47
CA THR A 713 26.77 6.52 22.69
C THR A 713 26.94 6.29 21.19
N PHE A 714 26.14 6.97 20.37
CA PHE A 714 26.16 6.85 18.90
C PHE A 714 26.73 8.10 18.19
N GLN A 715 26.46 9.29 18.73
CA GLN A 715 26.86 10.62 18.26
C GLN A 715 26.29 10.94 16.86
N PRO A 716 24.96 11.04 16.70
CA PRO A 716 24.35 11.17 15.38
C PRO A 716 24.76 12.43 14.62
N ASP A 717 25.06 13.53 15.32
CA ASP A 717 25.42 14.82 14.72
C ASP A 717 26.94 14.99 14.53
N ALA A 718 27.76 14.05 15.02
CA ALA A 718 29.20 14.10 14.80
C ALA A 718 29.54 13.83 13.32
N SER A 719 30.60 14.49 12.86
CA SER A 719 31.20 14.26 11.54
C SER A 719 31.66 12.81 11.40
N LEU A 720 31.57 12.29 10.17
CA LEU A 720 32.00 10.94 9.85
C LEU A 720 33.43 10.93 9.28
N SER A 721 34.31 10.09 9.83
CA SER A 721 35.66 9.91 9.28
C SER A 721 35.68 8.93 8.09
N ARG A 722 36.74 8.98 7.28
CA ARG A 722 37.00 8.01 6.19
C ARG A 722 36.98 6.56 6.67
N ALA A 723 37.58 6.28 7.83
CA ALA A 723 37.61 4.94 8.40
C ALA A 723 36.23 4.48 8.89
N ASP A 724 35.47 5.37 9.54
CA ASP A 724 34.12 5.03 10.02
C ASP A 724 33.17 4.74 8.86
N LEU A 725 33.26 5.51 7.77
CA LEU A 725 32.49 5.25 6.56
C LEU A 725 32.84 3.89 5.96
N ALA A 726 34.12 3.55 5.85
CA ALA A 726 34.56 2.26 5.35
C ALA A 726 34.00 1.10 6.20
N GLU A 727 34.02 1.24 7.52
CA GLU A 727 33.46 0.25 8.43
C GLU A 727 31.94 0.10 8.26
N LEU A 728 31.19 1.20 8.17
CA LEU A 728 29.74 1.17 7.96
C LEU A 728 29.37 0.48 6.65
N LEU A 729 30.07 0.78 5.55
CA LEU A 729 29.83 0.16 4.23
C LEU A 729 30.12 -1.35 4.24
N VAL A 730 31.22 -1.76 4.88
CA VAL A 730 31.58 -3.19 5.03
C VAL A 730 30.58 -3.95 5.88
N ARG A 731 30.07 -3.32 6.94
CA ARG A 731 28.98 -3.90 7.75
C ARG A 731 27.69 -4.01 6.94
N ALA A 732 27.35 -3.01 6.14
CA ALA A 732 26.18 -3.03 5.26
C ALA A 732 26.27 -4.07 4.13
N MET A 733 27.48 -4.50 3.74
CA MET A 733 27.70 -5.66 2.85
C MET A 733 27.62 -7.02 3.59
N GLY A 734 27.54 -7.04 4.92
CA GLY A 734 27.59 -8.28 5.72
C GLY A 734 29.01 -8.83 5.93
N TYR A 735 30.05 -8.09 5.54
CA TYR A 735 31.46 -8.52 5.60
C TYR A 735 32.18 -8.17 6.91
N ARG A 736 31.45 -7.83 7.98
CA ARG A 736 32.03 -7.47 9.29
C ARG A 736 33.02 -8.51 9.80
N LYS A 737 32.64 -9.80 9.82
CA LYS A 737 33.50 -10.87 10.33
C LYS A 737 34.71 -11.12 9.43
N LEU A 738 34.51 -11.00 8.11
CA LEU A 738 35.57 -11.12 7.13
C LEU A 738 36.63 -10.05 7.36
N ALA A 739 36.21 -8.78 7.51
CA ALA A 739 37.07 -7.64 7.78
C ALA A 739 37.88 -7.75 9.09
N GLN A 740 37.36 -8.47 10.09
CA GLN A 740 38.01 -8.68 11.38
C GLN A 740 38.98 -9.87 11.40
N THR A 741 39.10 -10.61 10.29
CA THR A 741 39.98 -11.78 10.23
C THR A 741 41.43 -11.34 10.06
N GLU A 742 42.26 -11.57 11.09
CA GLU A 742 43.67 -11.21 11.10
C GLU A 742 44.45 -11.94 10.01
N GLY A 743 45.39 -11.22 9.38
CA GLY A 743 46.29 -11.78 8.35
C GLY A 743 45.62 -12.11 7.01
N LEU A 744 44.32 -11.88 6.85
CA LEU A 744 43.60 -12.21 5.62
C LEU A 744 43.85 -11.20 4.49
N PHE A 745 44.04 -9.92 4.82
CA PHE A 745 44.13 -8.84 3.85
C PHE A 745 45.55 -8.33 3.65
N VAL A 746 45.90 -8.07 2.40
CA VAL A 746 47.09 -7.29 2.05
C VAL A 746 46.73 -5.81 2.10
N LEU A 747 47.31 -5.07 3.05
CA LEU A 747 47.09 -3.63 3.17
C LEU A 747 47.91 -2.91 2.10
N GLN A 748 47.23 -2.25 1.16
CA GLN A 748 47.89 -1.42 0.13
C GLN A 748 48.24 -0.02 0.64
N ALA A 749 47.58 0.44 1.70
CA ALA A 749 47.76 1.77 2.24
C ALA A 749 48.91 1.81 3.26
N THR A 750 49.83 2.74 3.04
CA THR A 750 51.06 2.89 3.86
C THR A 750 50.81 3.50 5.23
N ASP A 751 49.68 4.19 5.43
CA ASP A 751 49.32 4.85 6.68
C ASP A 751 48.40 4.01 7.57
N LEU A 752 48.30 2.70 7.31
CA LEU A 752 47.58 1.73 8.15
C LEU A 752 48.51 0.79 8.92
N GLU A 753 49.79 0.74 8.53
CA GLU A 753 50.81 -0.04 9.22
C GLU A 753 50.93 0.46 10.68
N ASN A 754 50.91 -0.47 11.65
CA ASN A 754 50.91 -0.22 13.10
C ASN A 754 49.57 0.19 13.74
N GLY A 755 48.43 -0.15 13.14
CA GLY A 755 47.11 0.01 13.81
C GLY A 755 46.54 1.43 13.77
N ALA A 756 46.94 2.23 12.77
CA ALA A 756 46.48 3.60 12.58
C ALA A 756 44.97 3.72 12.21
N ALA A 757 44.33 2.62 11.84
CA ALA A 757 42.88 2.49 11.74
C ALA A 757 42.38 1.38 12.68
N ALA A 758 41.21 1.59 13.30
CA ALA A 758 40.59 0.61 14.20
C ALA A 758 40.21 -0.71 13.49
N ASN A 759 40.02 -0.68 12.16
CA ASN A 759 39.68 -1.85 11.35
C ASN A 759 40.38 -1.82 9.98
N PRO A 760 41.65 -2.26 9.88
CA PRO A 760 42.41 -2.22 8.63
C PRO A 760 41.83 -3.15 7.55
N GLY A 761 41.14 -4.24 7.92
CA GLY A 761 40.47 -5.12 6.97
C GLY A 761 39.27 -4.46 6.29
N ALA A 762 38.53 -3.59 7.00
CA ALA A 762 37.46 -2.81 6.37
C ALA A 762 38.01 -1.84 5.32
N VAL A 763 39.14 -1.20 5.61
CA VAL A 763 39.83 -0.34 4.64
C VAL A 763 40.32 -1.12 3.43
N ALA A 764 40.89 -2.31 3.64
CA ALA A 764 41.33 -3.18 2.57
C ALA A 764 40.17 -3.63 1.67
N LEU A 765 39.00 -3.94 2.24
CA LEU A 765 37.80 -4.33 1.48
C LEU A 765 37.28 -3.18 0.63
N VAL A 766 37.02 -2.00 1.20
CA VAL A 766 36.50 -0.88 0.41
C VAL A 766 37.48 -0.41 -0.66
N ASN A 767 38.79 -0.58 -0.43
CA ASN A 767 39.80 -0.27 -1.42
C ASN A 767 39.90 -1.33 -2.51
N GLY A 768 39.96 -2.62 -2.14
CA GLY A 768 40.02 -3.74 -3.08
C GLY A 768 38.77 -3.85 -3.96
N LEU A 769 37.61 -3.47 -3.42
CA LEU A 769 36.34 -3.39 -4.15
C LEU A 769 36.16 -2.07 -4.93
N GLY A 770 37.10 -1.13 -4.84
CA GLY A 770 37.03 0.14 -5.56
C GLY A 770 35.99 1.15 -5.03
N ILE A 771 35.36 0.87 -3.89
CA ILE A 771 34.38 1.75 -3.24
C ILE A 771 35.04 3.04 -2.75
N MET A 772 36.22 2.94 -2.15
CA MET A 772 37.03 4.07 -1.68
C MET A 772 38.49 3.92 -2.14
N THR A 773 39.11 5.01 -2.58
CA THR A 773 40.46 4.99 -3.16
C THR A 773 41.53 5.49 -2.18
N LEU A 774 42.79 5.14 -2.44
CA LEU A 774 43.94 5.73 -1.79
C LEU A 774 44.33 7.06 -2.46
N GLU A 775 44.86 7.98 -1.67
CA GLU A 775 45.44 9.25 -2.12
C GLU A 775 46.93 9.21 -1.80
N ASP A 776 47.79 9.24 -2.82
CA ASP A 776 49.25 9.14 -2.68
C ASP A 776 49.72 7.89 -1.88
N GLY A 777 49.05 6.75 -2.09
CA GLY A 777 49.34 5.50 -1.37
C GLY A 777 48.90 5.51 0.10
N LYS A 778 48.07 6.47 0.52
CA LYS A 778 47.52 6.58 1.88
C LYS A 778 45.99 6.57 1.86
N PHE A 779 45.38 5.97 2.88
CA PHE A 779 43.92 5.97 3.03
C PHE A 779 43.39 7.19 3.80
N ARG A 780 44.21 7.76 4.67
CA ARG A 780 43.94 8.93 5.53
C ARG A 780 42.75 8.70 6.48
N PRO A 781 42.80 7.68 7.37
CA PRO A 781 41.63 7.17 8.10
C PRO A 781 40.90 8.21 8.98
N LYS A 782 41.62 9.23 9.48
CA LYS A 782 41.07 10.27 10.36
C LYS A 782 40.48 11.48 9.63
N THR A 783 40.55 11.52 8.30
CA THR A 783 40.01 12.65 7.53
C THR A 783 38.50 12.62 7.61
N GLU A 784 37.88 13.75 7.91
CA GLU A 784 36.43 13.90 7.92
C GLU A 784 35.89 13.95 6.48
N MET A 785 34.71 13.35 6.30
CA MET A 785 34.07 13.22 4.99
C MET A 785 33.15 14.39 4.71
N THR A 786 33.25 14.94 3.51
CA THR A 786 32.19 15.80 2.96
C THR A 786 30.97 14.97 2.53
N ARG A 787 29.80 15.59 2.41
CA ARG A 787 28.59 14.97 1.86
C ARG A 787 28.82 14.43 0.46
N ALA A 788 29.49 15.18 -0.41
CA ALA A 788 29.79 14.76 -1.78
C ALA A 788 30.65 13.48 -1.82
N GLN A 789 31.70 13.42 -1.00
CA GLN A 789 32.57 12.26 -0.95
C GLN A 789 31.87 11.03 -0.34
N ALA A 790 31.08 11.22 0.73
CA ALA A 790 30.34 10.13 1.35
C ALA A 790 29.22 9.59 0.44
N ALA A 791 28.48 10.49 -0.22
CA ALA A 791 27.48 10.13 -1.22
C ALA A 791 28.10 9.31 -2.36
N THR A 792 29.27 9.72 -2.86
CA THR A 792 29.97 9.00 -3.93
C THR A 792 30.45 7.63 -3.50
N ALA A 793 31.00 7.50 -2.28
CA ALA A 793 31.37 6.20 -1.73
C ALA A 793 30.15 5.30 -1.55
N PHE A 794 29.02 5.84 -1.08
CA PHE A 794 27.77 5.11 -0.97
C PHE A 794 27.23 4.66 -2.34
N TYR A 795 27.27 5.54 -3.35
CA TYR A 795 26.87 5.21 -4.71
C TYR A 795 27.70 4.04 -5.27
N LYS A 796 29.02 4.09 -5.10
CA LYS A 796 29.91 2.98 -5.47
C LYS A 796 29.64 1.69 -4.69
N TYR A 797 29.29 1.81 -3.41
CA TYR A 797 28.85 0.66 -2.63
C TYR A 797 27.60 0.00 -3.24
N LEU A 798 26.63 0.76 -3.75
CA LEU A 798 25.48 0.19 -4.45
C LEU A 798 25.88 -0.52 -5.74
N GLN A 799 26.83 0.03 -6.50
CA GLN A 799 27.38 -0.61 -7.71
C GLN A 799 27.99 -1.97 -7.35
N VAL A 800 28.91 -1.98 -6.38
CA VAL A 800 29.58 -3.20 -5.92
C VAL A 800 28.60 -4.20 -5.34
N ARG A 801 27.61 -3.76 -4.56
CA ARG A 801 26.58 -4.65 -4.02
C ARG A 801 25.76 -5.33 -5.13
N ALA A 802 25.40 -4.59 -6.18
CA ALA A 802 24.71 -5.15 -7.33
C ALA A 802 25.59 -6.18 -8.08
N GLU A 803 26.89 -5.91 -8.21
CA GLU A 803 27.86 -6.84 -8.82
C GLU A 803 28.08 -8.12 -8.00
N LEU A 804 28.20 -8.00 -6.68
CA LEU A 804 28.47 -9.12 -5.77
C LEU A 804 27.25 -10.03 -5.58
N GLN A 805 26.04 -9.56 -5.90
CA GLN A 805 24.78 -10.30 -5.78
C GLN A 805 24.46 -10.82 -4.37
N ASP A 806 25.05 -10.21 -3.34
CA ASP A 806 24.65 -10.47 -1.98
C ASP A 806 23.24 -9.90 -1.79
N SER A 807 22.23 -10.76 -2.03
CA SER A 807 21.07 -10.74 -1.15
C SER A 807 21.67 -10.75 0.25
N PRO A 808 21.42 -9.73 1.10
CA PRO A 808 21.78 -9.88 2.49
C PRO A 808 21.16 -11.23 2.88
N VAL A 809 22.00 -12.18 3.30
CA VAL A 809 21.54 -13.43 3.88
C VAL A 809 20.53 -13.00 4.92
N ASN A 810 19.23 -13.08 4.59
CA ASN A 810 18.20 -12.55 5.45
C ASN A 810 18.19 -13.54 6.61
N PRO A 811 18.77 -13.22 7.77
CA PRO A 811 18.84 -14.17 8.85
C PRO A 811 17.48 -14.02 9.52
N ARG A 812 16.48 -14.74 9.01
CA ARG A 812 15.14 -15.04 9.54
C ARG A 812 14.02 -14.75 8.53
N TRP A 813 13.56 -15.82 7.91
CA TRP A 813 12.14 -16.18 7.94
C TRP A 813 11.97 -17.29 8.97
#